data_AF-A0A8H4WK24-F1
#
_entry.id   AF-A0A8H4WK24-F1
#
_cell.length_a   1.000
_cell.length_b   1.000
_cell.length_c   1.000
_cell.angle_alpha   90.00
_cell.angle_beta   90.00
_cell.angle_gamma   90.00
#
_symmetry.space_group_name_H-M   'P 1'
#
loop_
_entity.id
_entity.type
_entity.pdbx_description
1 polymer ?
#
loop_
_entity_poly.entity_id
_entity_poly.type
_entity_poly.pdbx_seq_one_letter_code
_entity_poly.pdbx_strand_id
1 'polypeptide(L)'
;MNNQDIYQQMQRQDEEVNEETPLLHPPITEPYSVFTSTQKRLIILTAALASSFSPLSANIYYPALNSIAKDLRVSPSQINLTITTYMVCQGLAPMLTGSLADQAGRRPAYILCFAIYILGNIALALQYSFPALLALRAVQSCGSSGTVALASAVAADIITSAERGMYMGFTSLGNILAPSIGPILGGVLSKYLGWKAIFWFLAIAACTFFVPLLLFFPETCRGIVGNGSIPAVGWNLAIWRYFQNTTTVTPPAPTQPRRRVNIPNPWSTLRLLSHRPVGLVLLANGVVFSSYYAVTAGIPALFHRIYDLDDLEIGLCFIPAGLGSLVSTTANGVLVDWNYRRTRRNAGQTVHKNQKQDIIGFPIEQARLQIGLPMTVLAAVSIVLYGVSIPLQPPLLAALIVVFVICFCITAAYNVMNILIVDLYYETPATAMAANNLVRCFLGAGAAAVVNPLINRIVQIFPWTPGQQLQIRYPGGQWMTPGMELDIRETSKIPEISSMNLECDKKYIILFIDLDAILPGTRIQSVILHWYQPNLMIDCKNPPPPSTIVPGKDGGKKHRPAASYIAPRAPPNTHHRYVYLLFAQPPAYQFPDCFSHVFPETVSARAGFDIREFMQAAGLDPPIAMNYFIGRHEPAEGETTTMPQSATTTSFRSVDCPTRTAGLVS
;
A
#
# COMPACT_ATOMS: atom_id res chain seq x y z
N MET A 1 52.89 41.95 35.68
CA MET A 1 53.17 41.92 34.23
C MET A 1 52.42 43.09 33.62
N ASN A 2 53.14 44.00 32.97
CA ASN A 2 52.57 45.22 32.41
C ASN A 2 51.83 44.87 31.11
N ASN A 3 50.74 45.56 30.76
CA ASN A 3 49.95 45.21 29.56
C ASN A 3 50.79 45.26 28.27
N GLN A 4 51.87 46.05 28.23
CA GLN A 4 52.81 46.08 27.11
C GLN A 4 53.63 44.78 26.95
N ASP A 5 53.93 44.07 28.05
CA ASP A 5 54.68 42.81 27.98
C ASP A 5 53.83 41.67 27.40
N ILE A 6 52.51 41.71 27.67
CA ILE A 6 51.54 40.76 27.10
C ILE A 6 51.38 41.01 25.60
N TYR A 7 51.29 42.27 25.17
CA TYR A 7 51.24 42.62 23.75
C TYR A 7 52.53 42.23 23.00
N GLN A 8 53.71 42.40 23.61
CA GLN A 8 54.97 41.96 23.01
C GLN A 8 55.13 40.43 22.99
N GLN A 9 54.58 39.71 23.97
CA GLN A 9 54.54 38.25 23.94
C GLN A 9 53.57 37.70 22.90
N MET A 10 52.42 38.35 22.70
CA MET A 10 51.49 38.00 21.62
C MET A 10 52.10 38.31 20.24
N GLN A 11 52.79 39.44 20.08
CA GLN A 11 53.48 39.76 18.82
C GLN A 11 54.66 38.82 18.53
N ARG A 12 55.41 38.37 19.54
CA ARG A 12 56.46 37.35 19.34
C ARG A 12 55.92 35.96 19.06
N GLN A 13 54.71 35.61 19.53
CA GLN A 13 54.05 34.36 19.15
C GLN A 13 53.47 34.41 17.73
N ASP A 14 53.12 35.59 17.23
CA ASP A 14 52.67 35.78 15.83
C ASP A 14 53.86 35.89 14.85
N GLU A 15 55.05 36.32 15.28
CA GLU A 15 56.26 36.41 14.44
C GLU A 15 57.04 35.08 14.27
N GLU A 16 56.76 34.06 15.09
CA GLU A 16 57.40 32.72 14.97
C GLU A 16 56.51 31.67 14.28
N VAL A 17 55.42 32.09 13.63
CA VAL A 17 54.74 31.27 12.62
C VAL A 17 55.50 31.45 11.32
N ASN A 18 56.45 30.56 11.05
CA ASN A 18 57.09 30.43 9.75
C ASN A 18 56.05 30.56 8.63
N GLU A 19 56.08 31.70 7.94
CA GLU A 19 55.46 31.91 6.63
C GLU A 19 56.21 31.04 5.61
N GLU A 20 56.09 29.72 5.74
CA GLU A 20 56.19 28.85 4.57
C GLU A 20 54.95 29.12 3.72
N THR A 21 55.06 30.16 2.91
CA THR A 21 54.12 30.55 1.86
C THR A 21 53.53 29.31 1.18
N PRO A 22 52.22 29.00 1.31
CA PRO A 22 51.60 27.88 0.60
C PRO A 22 51.55 28.09 -0.92
N LEU A 23 52.05 29.23 -1.42
CA LEU A 23 51.93 29.69 -2.80
C LEU A 23 53.07 29.22 -3.72
N LEU A 24 54.12 28.62 -3.19
CA LEU A 24 55.26 28.10 -3.99
C LEU A 24 55.22 26.58 -4.24
N HIS A 25 54.26 25.87 -3.66
CA HIS A 25 53.87 24.57 -4.17
C HIS A 25 52.71 24.80 -5.15
N PRO A 26 52.78 24.34 -6.41
CA PRO A 26 51.53 24.18 -7.16
C PRO A 26 50.62 23.35 -6.25
N PRO A 27 49.39 23.78 -5.95
CA PRO A 27 48.53 22.97 -5.12
C PRO A 27 48.45 21.63 -5.82
N ILE A 28 48.97 20.57 -5.19
CA ILE A 28 48.66 19.22 -5.61
C ILE A 28 47.18 19.10 -5.29
N THR A 29 46.32 19.58 -6.19
CA THR A 29 44.88 19.44 -6.08
C THR A 29 44.63 17.98 -6.36
N GLU A 30 44.80 17.15 -5.33
CA GLU A 30 44.45 15.74 -5.43
C GLU A 30 43.02 15.67 -5.97
N PRO A 31 42.80 14.95 -7.08
CA PRO A 31 41.48 14.85 -7.66
C PRO A 31 40.55 14.22 -6.62
N TYR A 32 39.35 14.80 -6.47
CA TYR A 32 38.33 14.34 -5.51
C TYR A 32 38.03 12.83 -5.63
N SER A 33 38.21 12.27 -6.83
CA SER A 33 38.11 10.84 -7.12
C SER A 33 39.03 10.51 -8.29
N VAL A 34 39.76 9.39 -8.20
CA VAL A 34 40.61 8.88 -9.30
C VAL A 34 39.82 8.25 -10.45
N PHE A 35 38.53 7.96 -10.26
CA PHE A 35 37.67 7.43 -11.32
C PHE A 35 37.51 8.41 -12.48
N THR A 36 37.59 7.90 -13.70
CA THR A 36 37.30 8.68 -14.92
C THR A 36 35.82 9.05 -14.98
N SER A 37 35.46 10.05 -15.79
CA SER A 37 34.06 10.48 -15.94
C SER A 37 33.13 9.33 -16.37
N THR A 38 33.59 8.45 -17.24
CA THR A 38 32.83 7.26 -17.68
C THR A 38 32.66 6.26 -16.54
N GLN A 39 33.71 6.00 -15.76
CA GLN A 39 33.63 5.11 -14.58
C GLN A 39 32.67 5.67 -13.53
N LYS A 40 32.74 6.98 -13.24
CA LYS A 40 31.79 7.65 -12.34
C LYS A 40 30.35 7.45 -12.81
N ARG A 41 30.07 7.73 -14.08
CA ARG A 41 28.72 7.54 -14.67
C ARG A 41 28.23 6.10 -14.55
N LEU A 42 29.08 5.11 -14.82
CA LEU A 42 28.71 3.69 -14.69
C LEU A 42 28.44 3.30 -13.23
N ILE A 43 29.29 3.73 -12.28
CA ILE A 43 29.09 3.44 -10.86
C ILE A 43 27.77 4.07 -10.37
N ILE A 44 27.48 5.31 -10.75
CA ILE A 44 26.22 5.99 -10.40
C ILE A 44 25.03 5.29 -11.06
N LEU A 45 25.15 4.87 -12.31
CA LEU A 45 24.09 4.11 -13.00
C LEU A 45 23.80 2.79 -12.28
N THR A 46 24.83 2.03 -11.91
CA THR A 46 24.66 0.80 -11.13
C THR A 46 24.01 1.08 -9.78
N ALA A 47 24.43 2.13 -9.07
CA ALA A 47 23.82 2.55 -7.81
C ALA A 47 22.35 2.95 -7.97
N ALA A 48 22.00 3.69 -9.03
CA ALA A 48 20.64 4.10 -9.37
C ALA A 48 19.74 2.88 -9.68
N LEU A 49 20.23 1.95 -10.50
CA LEU A 49 19.54 0.69 -10.80
C LEU A 49 19.33 -0.14 -9.53
N ALA A 50 20.35 -0.23 -8.66
CA ALA A 50 20.23 -0.92 -7.38
C ALA A 50 19.15 -0.30 -6.48
N SER A 51 19.10 1.03 -6.40
CA SER A 51 18.07 1.74 -5.61
C SER A 51 16.66 1.54 -6.15
N SER A 52 16.50 1.30 -7.45
CA SER A 52 15.20 1.13 -8.11
C SER A 52 14.46 -0.14 -7.67
N PHE A 53 15.18 -1.16 -7.20
CA PHE A 53 14.56 -2.42 -6.74
C PHE A 53 13.64 -2.23 -5.53
N SER A 54 13.96 -1.31 -4.61
CA SER A 54 13.12 -1.07 -3.43
C SER A 54 11.72 -0.53 -3.79
N PRO A 55 11.57 0.62 -4.48
CA PRO A 55 10.26 1.10 -4.88
C PRO A 55 9.59 0.16 -5.89
N LEU A 56 10.33 -0.51 -6.77
CA LEU A 56 9.73 -1.46 -7.71
C LEU A 56 9.02 -2.61 -6.97
N SER A 57 9.69 -3.21 -5.97
CA SER A 57 9.14 -4.30 -5.15
C SER A 57 7.92 -3.91 -4.32
N ALA A 58 7.89 -2.64 -3.89
CA ALA A 58 6.75 -2.11 -3.15
C ALA A 58 5.52 -1.96 -4.07
N ASN A 59 5.71 -1.45 -5.29
CA ASN A 59 4.61 -1.09 -6.17
C ASN A 59 4.13 -2.21 -7.12
N ILE A 60 5.02 -3.12 -7.55
CA ILE A 60 4.66 -4.28 -8.40
C ILE A 60 3.64 -5.21 -7.74
N TYR A 61 3.48 -5.10 -6.43
CA TYR A 61 2.62 -5.94 -5.62
C TYR A 61 1.15 -5.51 -5.65
N TYR A 62 0.84 -4.23 -5.90
CA TYR A 62 -0.52 -3.66 -5.78
C TYR A 62 -1.60 -4.37 -6.61
N PRO A 63 -1.40 -4.60 -7.93
CA PRO A 63 -2.46 -5.18 -8.76
C PRO A 63 -2.82 -6.61 -8.36
N ALA A 64 -1.86 -7.34 -7.76
CA ALA A 64 -2.06 -8.73 -7.35
C ALA A 64 -2.68 -8.87 -5.95
N LEU A 65 -2.93 -7.78 -5.21
CA LEU A 65 -3.43 -7.85 -3.83
C LEU A 65 -4.73 -8.66 -3.71
N ASN A 66 -5.68 -8.45 -4.63
CA ASN A 66 -6.95 -9.17 -4.64
C ASN A 66 -6.75 -10.66 -4.93
N SER A 67 -5.94 -10.99 -5.94
CA SER A 67 -5.60 -12.38 -6.30
C SER A 67 -4.88 -13.12 -5.18
N ILE A 68 -3.93 -12.48 -4.50
CA ILE A 68 -3.22 -13.07 -3.35
C ILE A 68 -4.18 -13.28 -2.18
N ALA A 69 -5.04 -12.29 -1.89
CA ALA A 69 -6.03 -12.40 -0.82
C ALA A 69 -7.00 -13.57 -1.07
N LYS A 70 -7.44 -13.74 -2.32
CA LYS A 70 -8.29 -14.84 -2.76
C LYS A 70 -7.59 -16.20 -2.61
N ASP A 71 -6.36 -16.33 -3.11
CA ASP A 71 -5.61 -17.59 -3.08
C ASP A 71 -5.25 -18.03 -1.66
N LEU A 72 -4.91 -17.07 -0.78
CA LEU A 72 -4.57 -17.34 0.62
C LEU A 72 -5.79 -17.32 1.55
N ARG A 73 -7.00 -17.09 1.01
CA ARG A 73 -8.27 -17.01 1.74
C ARG A 73 -8.23 -16.03 2.92
N VAL A 74 -7.69 -14.85 2.69
CA VAL A 74 -7.60 -13.76 3.69
C VAL A 74 -8.38 -12.54 3.24
N SER A 75 -8.77 -11.70 4.19
CA SER A 75 -9.47 -10.44 3.89
C SER A 75 -8.55 -9.40 3.22
N PRO A 76 -9.11 -8.42 2.47
CA PRO A 76 -8.34 -7.28 1.96
C PRO A 76 -7.64 -6.46 3.06
N SER A 77 -8.19 -6.46 4.28
CA SER A 77 -7.55 -5.80 5.43
C SER A 77 -6.31 -6.56 5.89
N GLN A 78 -6.38 -7.90 5.93
CA GLN A 78 -5.23 -8.74 6.26
C GLN A 78 -4.12 -8.63 5.20
N ILE A 79 -4.46 -8.65 3.91
CA ILE A 79 -3.41 -8.55 2.88
C ILE A 79 -2.69 -7.20 2.91
N ASN A 80 -3.37 -6.11 3.27
CA ASN A 80 -2.73 -4.79 3.46
C ASN A 80 -1.71 -4.77 4.62
N LEU A 81 -1.79 -5.69 5.57
CA LEU A 81 -0.74 -5.85 6.60
C LEU A 81 0.60 -6.21 5.97
N THR A 82 0.62 -6.85 4.80
CA THR A 82 1.87 -7.16 4.09
C THR A 82 2.57 -5.90 3.58
N ILE A 83 1.81 -4.89 3.16
CA ILE A 83 2.32 -3.55 2.80
C ILE A 83 2.81 -2.86 4.06
N THR A 84 2.02 -2.92 5.13
CA THR A 84 2.34 -2.33 6.45
C THR A 84 3.69 -2.84 6.96
N THR A 85 3.87 -4.16 7.06
CA THR A 85 5.11 -4.79 7.53
C THR A 85 6.29 -4.47 6.61
N TYR A 86 6.05 -4.46 5.28
CA TYR A 86 7.07 -4.05 4.32
C TYR A 86 7.55 -2.62 4.58
N MET A 87 6.63 -1.68 4.83
CA MET A 87 6.98 -0.27 5.10
C MET A 87 7.69 -0.07 6.44
N VAL A 88 7.29 -0.77 7.51
CA VAL A 88 7.99 -0.71 8.81
C VAL A 88 9.45 -1.11 8.63
N CYS A 89 9.72 -2.23 7.96
CA CYS A 89 11.08 -2.67 7.65
C CYS A 89 11.81 -1.70 6.71
N GLN A 90 11.11 -1.07 5.76
CA GLN A 90 11.69 -0.08 4.85
C GLN A 90 12.15 1.19 5.58
N GLY A 91 11.46 1.55 6.68
CA GLY A 91 11.87 2.65 7.55
C GLY A 91 13.12 2.33 8.36
N LEU A 92 13.20 1.12 8.92
CA LEU A 92 14.23 0.70 9.87
C LEU A 92 15.53 0.23 9.20
N ALA A 93 15.44 -0.57 8.14
CA ALA A 93 16.61 -1.24 7.57
C ALA A 93 17.69 -0.30 7.02
N PRO A 94 17.38 0.86 6.38
CA PRO A 94 18.41 1.80 5.94
C PRO A 94 19.31 2.33 7.07
N MET A 95 18.82 2.36 8.32
CA MET A 95 19.62 2.78 9.49
C MET A 95 20.74 1.77 9.77
N LEU A 96 20.43 0.47 9.66
CA LEU A 96 21.39 -0.61 9.86
C LEU A 96 22.35 -0.71 8.67
N THR A 97 21.82 -0.67 7.44
CA THR A 97 22.61 -0.76 6.22
C THR A 97 23.56 0.43 6.07
N GLY A 98 23.13 1.65 6.40
CA GLY A 98 23.98 2.84 6.33
C GLY A 98 25.19 2.74 7.25
N SER A 99 24.97 2.37 8.51
CA SER A 99 26.06 2.17 9.48
C SER A 99 27.00 1.04 9.07
N LEU A 100 26.45 -0.07 8.58
CA LEU A 100 27.26 -1.17 8.04
C LEU A 100 28.10 -0.67 6.86
N ALA A 101 27.54 0.13 5.97
CA ALA A 101 28.23 0.62 4.78
C ALA A 101 29.36 1.59 5.10
N ASP A 102 29.20 2.43 6.13
CA ASP A 102 30.23 3.37 6.56
C ASP A 102 31.43 2.66 7.22
N GLN A 103 31.21 1.46 7.77
CA GLN A 103 32.22 0.70 8.50
C GLN A 103 32.86 -0.41 7.67
N ALA A 104 32.04 -1.24 7.02
CA ALA A 104 32.47 -2.39 6.24
C ALA A 104 32.78 -2.04 4.78
N GLY A 105 32.18 -0.98 4.25
CA GLY A 105 32.31 -0.55 2.85
C GLY A 105 30.98 -0.56 2.11
N ARG A 106 30.91 0.14 0.98
CA ARG A 106 29.71 0.21 0.14
C ARG A 106 29.44 -1.13 -0.54
N ARG A 107 30.49 -1.81 -1.01
CA ARG A 107 30.34 -3.05 -1.77
C ARG A 107 29.80 -4.21 -0.91
N PRO A 108 30.34 -4.53 0.28
CA PRO A 108 29.76 -5.56 1.15
C PRO A 108 28.32 -5.27 1.57
N ALA A 109 27.99 -4.00 1.78
CA ALA A 109 26.63 -3.60 2.12
C ALA A 109 25.64 -3.90 0.98
N TYR A 110 26.00 -3.60 -0.28
CA TYR A 110 25.19 -4.02 -1.43
C TYR A 110 25.06 -5.54 -1.54
N ILE A 111 26.16 -6.27 -1.31
CA ILE A 111 26.16 -7.74 -1.38
C ILE A 111 25.18 -8.34 -0.38
N LEU A 112 25.23 -7.89 0.88
CA LEU A 112 24.32 -8.36 1.91
C LEU A 112 22.86 -8.03 1.58
N CYS A 113 22.60 -6.80 1.12
CA CYS A 113 21.26 -6.36 0.72
C CYS A 113 20.67 -7.26 -0.37
N PHE A 114 21.40 -7.45 -1.47
CA PHE A 114 20.93 -8.28 -2.58
C PHE A 114 20.84 -9.77 -2.23
N ALA A 115 21.73 -10.30 -1.39
CA ALA A 115 21.62 -11.68 -0.92
C ALA A 115 20.31 -11.91 -0.14
N ILE A 116 20.01 -11.02 0.83
CA ILE A 116 18.76 -11.09 1.61
C ILE A 116 17.55 -10.92 0.68
N TYR A 117 17.62 -9.96 -0.25
CA TYR A 117 16.53 -9.67 -1.18
C TYR A 117 16.24 -10.85 -2.12
N ILE A 118 17.26 -11.45 -2.74
CA ILE A 118 17.10 -12.60 -3.65
C ILE A 118 16.52 -13.80 -2.91
N LEU A 119 17.09 -14.16 -1.76
CA LEU A 119 16.59 -15.27 -0.93
C LEU A 119 15.15 -15.02 -0.47
N GLY A 120 14.84 -13.78 -0.07
CA GLY A 120 13.49 -13.38 0.31
C GLY A 120 12.49 -13.52 -0.84
N ASN A 121 12.85 -13.13 -2.07
CA ASN A 121 11.98 -13.28 -3.24
C ASN A 121 11.76 -14.75 -3.64
N ILE A 122 12.82 -15.58 -3.62
CA ILE A 122 12.68 -17.02 -3.89
C ILE A 122 11.76 -17.65 -2.84
N ALA A 123 11.97 -17.33 -1.56
CA ALA A 123 11.12 -17.81 -0.48
C ALA A 123 9.67 -17.35 -0.64
N LEU A 124 9.42 -16.09 -1.02
CA LEU A 124 8.08 -15.53 -1.29
C LEU A 124 7.38 -16.25 -2.45
N ALA A 125 8.11 -16.52 -3.53
CA ALA A 125 7.57 -17.22 -4.70
C ALA A 125 7.08 -18.64 -4.37
N LEU A 126 7.69 -19.27 -3.35
CA LEU A 126 7.36 -20.62 -2.89
C LEU A 126 6.30 -20.65 -1.78
N GLN A 127 5.74 -19.52 -1.35
CA GLN A 127 4.79 -19.50 -0.24
C GLN A 127 3.36 -19.91 -0.61
N TYR A 128 2.69 -20.54 0.36
CA TYR A 128 1.27 -20.91 0.35
C TYR A 128 0.54 -20.48 1.64
N SER A 129 1.23 -19.77 2.54
CA SER A 129 0.74 -19.42 3.86
C SER A 129 0.86 -17.92 4.09
N PHE A 130 -0.22 -17.30 4.58
CA PHE A 130 -0.27 -15.85 4.83
C PHE A 130 0.73 -15.37 5.89
N PRO A 131 0.85 -15.99 7.09
CA PRO A 131 1.86 -15.58 8.07
C PRO A 131 3.29 -15.64 7.54
N ALA A 132 3.61 -16.66 6.75
CA ALA A 132 4.94 -16.78 6.13
C ALA A 132 5.15 -15.71 5.06
N LEU A 133 4.15 -15.42 4.23
CA LEU A 133 4.20 -14.31 3.27
C LEU A 133 4.41 -12.97 3.98
N LEU A 134 3.72 -12.71 5.08
CA LEU A 134 3.86 -11.50 5.89
C LEU A 134 5.29 -11.32 6.42
N ALA A 135 5.87 -12.38 7.02
CA ALA A 135 7.23 -12.36 7.54
C ALA A 135 8.27 -12.20 6.42
N LEU A 136 8.11 -12.90 5.31
CA LEU A 136 9.05 -12.83 4.19
C LEU A 136 8.98 -11.49 3.44
N ARG A 137 7.83 -10.82 3.42
CA ARG A 137 7.71 -9.43 2.94
C ARG A 137 8.54 -8.47 3.79
N ALA A 138 8.60 -8.70 5.10
CA ALA A 138 9.50 -7.97 6.01
C ALA A 138 10.96 -8.16 5.60
N VAL A 139 11.38 -9.42 5.39
CA VAL A 139 12.75 -9.78 4.98
C VAL A 139 13.12 -9.18 3.62
N GLN A 140 12.21 -9.26 2.64
CA GLN A 140 12.39 -8.67 1.31
C GLN A 140 12.59 -7.14 1.39
N SER A 141 11.86 -6.47 2.27
CA SER A 141 12.02 -5.03 2.52
C SER A 141 13.38 -4.72 3.13
N CYS A 142 13.84 -5.49 4.12
CA CYS A 142 15.16 -5.32 4.72
C CYS A 142 16.29 -5.44 3.69
N GLY A 143 16.19 -6.40 2.75
CA GLY A 143 17.18 -6.58 1.70
C GLY A 143 17.18 -5.48 0.63
N SER A 144 16.04 -4.85 0.34
CA SER A 144 15.95 -3.85 -0.74
C SER A 144 16.07 -2.40 -0.28
N SER A 145 15.50 -2.03 0.85
CA SER A 145 15.39 -0.63 1.28
C SER A 145 16.72 0.09 1.50
N GLY A 146 17.75 -0.64 1.97
CA GLY A 146 19.08 -0.10 2.18
C GLY A 146 19.77 0.39 0.90
N THR A 147 19.41 -0.14 -0.28
CA THR A 147 20.07 0.20 -1.55
C THR A 147 19.85 1.65 -1.98
N VAL A 148 18.75 2.27 -1.55
CA VAL A 148 18.45 3.69 -1.81
C VAL A 148 19.42 4.60 -1.04
N ALA A 149 19.66 4.30 0.23
CA ALA A 149 20.63 5.02 1.05
C ALA A 149 22.07 4.82 0.52
N LEU A 150 22.42 3.58 0.16
CA LEU A 150 23.71 3.26 -0.44
C LEU A 150 23.95 4.05 -1.74
N ALA A 151 22.93 4.20 -2.59
CA ALA A 151 23.10 4.91 -3.85
C ALA A 151 23.44 6.39 -3.65
N SER A 152 22.79 7.03 -2.68
CA SER A 152 23.09 8.40 -2.29
C SER A 152 24.49 8.53 -1.66
N ALA A 153 24.89 7.55 -0.85
CA ALA A 153 26.22 7.52 -0.23
C ALA A 153 27.34 7.35 -1.26
N VAL A 154 27.18 6.43 -2.23
CA VAL A 154 28.12 6.25 -3.35
C VAL A 154 28.28 7.56 -4.14
N ALA A 155 27.16 8.25 -4.44
CA ALA A 155 27.22 9.53 -5.12
C ALA A 155 27.98 10.59 -4.32
N ALA A 156 27.77 10.66 -3.00
CA ALA A 156 28.52 11.56 -2.13
C ALA A 156 30.02 11.24 -2.10
N ASP A 157 30.39 9.97 -2.15
CA ASP A 157 31.78 9.49 -2.06
C ASP A 157 32.60 9.79 -3.35
N ILE A 158 32.01 9.69 -4.55
CA ILE A 158 32.77 9.80 -5.82
C ILE A 158 32.52 11.11 -6.60
N ILE A 159 31.43 11.83 -6.32
CA ILE A 159 31.04 13.05 -7.04
C ILE A 159 31.33 14.32 -6.23
N THR A 160 31.94 15.30 -6.90
CA THR A 160 32.25 16.62 -6.33
C THR A 160 30.97 17.38 -5.99
N SER A 161 31.04 18.31 -5.04
CA SER A 161 29.87 19.09 -4.63
C SER A 161 29.20 19.87 -5.77
N ALA A 162 29.97 20.31 -6.78
CA ALA A 162 29.45 21.07 -7.93
C ALA A 162 28.58 20.22 -8.88
N GLU A 163 28.93 18.95 -9.08
CA GLU A 163 28.19 18.04 -9.98
C GLU A 163 27.15 17.19 -9.24
N ARG A 164 27.21 17.15 -7.90
CA ARG A 164 26.41 16.27 -7.04
C ARG A 164 24.91 16.36 -7.31
N GLY A 165 24.37 17.55 -7.55
CA GLY A 165 22.93 17.74 -7.82
C GLY A 165 22.44 16.95 -9.04
N MET A 166 23.21 16.95 -10.13
CA MET A 166 22.87 16.22 -11.35
C MET A 166 22.89 14.70 -11.11
N TYR A 167 23.95 14.19 -10.49
CA TYR A 167 24.09 12.75 -10.23
C TYR A 167 23.09 12.24 -9.18
N MET A 168 22.74 13.05 -8.18
CA MET A 168 21.65 12.74 -7.25
C MET A 168 20.28 12.70 -7.92
N GLY A 169 20.08 13.51 -8.98
CA GLY A 169 18.90 13.41 -9.85
C GLY A 169 18.85 12.07 -10.57
N PHE A 170 19.98 11.59 -11.11
CA PHE A 170 20.07 10.28 -11.75
C PHE A 170 19.83 9.11 -10.78
N THR A 171 20.33 9.17 -9.55
CA THR A 171 20.04 8.14 -8.56
C THR A 171 18.58 8.13 -8.11
N SER A 172 17.88 9.27 -8.21
CA SER A 172 16.47 9.39 -7.82
C SER A 172 15.48 8.96 -8.91
N LEU A 173 15.88 8.95 -10.18
CA LEU A 173 15.02 8.60 -11.33
C LEU A 173 14.29 7.26 -11.15
N GLY A 174 14.99 6.25 -10.61
CA GLY A 174 14.41 4.94 -10.30
C GLY A 174 13.24 5.00 -9.33
N ASN A 175 13.33 5.86 -8.31
CA ASN A 175 12.26 6.05 -7.33
C ASN A 175 11.02 6.73 -7.93
N ILE A 176 11.20 7.52 -8.98
CA ILE A 176 10.11 8.25 -9.64
C ILE A 176 9.40 7.35 -10.67
N LEU A 177 10.15 6.50 -11.39
CA LEU A 177 9.60 5.64 -12.44
C LEU A 177 8.98 4.35 -11.91
N ALA A 178 9.49 3.82 -10.80
CA ALA A 178 9.05 2.55 -10.24
C ALA A 178 7.56 2.49 -9.86
N PRO A 179 6.92 3.54 -9.29
CA PRO A 179 5.48 3.55 -9.02
C PRO A 179 4.61 3.42 -10.27
N SER A 180 5.11 3.83 -11.44
CA SER A 180 4.41 3.71 -12.72
C SER A 180 4.62 2.34 -13.34
N ILE A 181 5.87 1.88 -13.38
CA ILE A 181 6.28 0.65 -14.09
C ILE A 181 5.89 -0.59 -13.29
N GLY A 182 6.03 -0.53 -11.95
CA GLY A 182 5.77 -1.65 -11.06
C GLY A 182 4.38 -2.23 -11.24
N PRO A 183 3.29 -1.47 -11.03
CA PRO A 183 1.94 -2.00 -11.13
C PRO A 183 1.60 -2.56 -12.53
N ILE A 184 2.15 -1.98 -13.61
CA ILE A 184 1.94 -2.52 -14.95
C ILE A 184 2.56 -3.92 -15.08
N LEU A 185 3.83 -4.07 -14.67
CA LEU A 185 4.50 -5.37 -14.68
C LEU A 185 3.81 -6.37 -13.74
N GLY A 186 3.39 -5.91 -12.56
CA GLY A 186 2.68 -6.72 -11.58
C GLY A 186 1.35 -7.25 -12.11
N GLY A 187 0.57 -6.40 -12.77
CA GLY A 187 -0.71 -6.75 -13.37
C GLY A 187 -0.56 -7.77 -14.51
N VAL A 188 0.41 -7.54 -15.41
CA VAL A 188 0.72 -8.50 -16.50
C VAL A 188 1.14 -9.85 -15.92
N LEU A 189 2.08 -9.87 -14.98
CA LEU A 189 2.59 -11.11 -14.38
C LEU A 189 1.48 -11.85 -13.62
N SER A 190 0.69 -11.13 -12.83
CA SER A 190 -0.39 -11.73 -12.03
C SER A 190 -1.49 -12.33 -12.92
N LYS A 191 -1.94 -11.60 -13.95
CA LYS A 191 -3.00 -12.05 -14.85
C LYS A 191 -2.62 -13.29 -15.66
N TYR A 192 -1.41 -13.33 -16.23
CA TYR A 192 -1.02 -14.39 -17.17
C TYR A 192 -0.26 -15.55 -16.54
N LEU A 193 0.54 -15.30 -15.50
CA LEU A 193 1.44 -16.29 -14.88
C LEU A 193 1.13 -16.53 -13.38
N GLY A 194 0.14 -15.83 -12.83
CA GLY A 194 -0.19 -15.85 -11.41
C GLY A 194 0.72 -14.94 -10.57
N TRP A 195 0.22 -14.51 -9.40
CA TRP A 195 0.92 -13.55 -8.53
C TRP A 195 2.30 -14.03 -8.06
N LYS A 196 2.55 -15.35 -7.99
CA LYS A 196 3.86 -15.91 -7.64
C LYS A 196 4.94 -15.54 -8.66
N ALA A 197 4.57 -15.32 -9.92
CA ALA A 197 5.49 -14.91 -10.97
C ALA A 197 6.11 -13.53 -10.70
N ILE A 198 5.44 -12.67 -9.93
CA ILE A 198 5.99 -11.37 -9.49
C ILE A 198 7.28 -11.59 -8.70
N PHE A 199 7.27 -12.51 -7.74
CA PHE A 199 8.43 -12.79 -6.90
C PHE A 199 9.55 -13.52 -7.67
N TRP A 200 9.20 -14.43 -8.59
CA TRP A 200 10.18 -15.02 -9.49
C TRP A 200 10.84 -13.99 -10.41
N PHE A 201 10.05 -13.08 -10.99
CA PHE A 201 10.56 -11.98 -11.80
C PHE A 201 11.52 -11.10 -11.02
N LEU A 202 11.16 -10.70 -9.80
CA LEU A 202 12.02 -9.89 -8.93
C LEU A 202 13.31 -10.63 -8.54
N ALA A 203 13.25 -11.94 -8.28
CA ALA A 203 14.42 -12.76 -8.00
C ALA A 203 15.36 -12.84 -9.21
N ILE A 204 14.83 -13.13 -10.40
CA ILE A 204 15.61 -13.23 -11.64
C ILE A 204 16.24 -11.87 -11.97
N ALA A 205 15.45 -10.80 -11.97
CA ALA A 205 15.94 -9.45 -12.24
C ALA A 205 17.05 -9.05 -11.27
N ALA A 206 16.91 -9.36 -9.97
CA ALA A 206 17.94 -9.11 -8.99
C ALA A 206 19.17 -9.98 -9.18
N CYS A 207 19.04 -11.27 -9.53
CA CYS A 207 20.19 -12.12 -9.85
C CYS A 207 20.95 -11.59 -11.07
N THR A 208 20.25 -11.22 -12.14
CA THR A 208 20.85 -10.65 -13.36
C THR A 208 21.58 -9.34 -13.07
N PHE A 209 21.10 -8.53 -12.12
CA PHE A 209 21.77 -7.32 -11.68
C PHE A 209 22.93 -7.59 -10.70
N PHE A 210 22.74 -8.54 -9.79
CA PHE A 210 23.66 -8.86 -8.70
C PHE A 210 24.95 -9.49 -9.21
N VAL A 211 24.90 -10.31 -10.27
CA VAL A 211 26.10 -10.94 -10.85
C VAL A 211 27.09 -9.89 -11.38
N PRO A 212 26.72 -8.94 -12.27
CA PRO A 212 27.61 -7.84 -12.66
C PRO A 212 28.09 -6.98 -11.48
N LEU A 213 27.23 -6.72 -10.49
CA LEU A 213 27.61 -5.98 -9.29
C LEU A 213 28.72 -6.72 -8.52
N LEU A 214 28.57 -8.02 -8.32
CA LEU A 214 29.59 -8.86 -7.68
C LEU A 214 30.90 -8.86 -8.47
N LEU A 215 30.85 -8.94 -9.80
CA LEU A 215 32.06 -9.04 -10.61
C LEU A 215 32.82 -7.73 -10.73
N PHE A 216 32.12 -6.60 -10.94
CA PHE A 216 32.73 -5.36 -11.42
C PHE A 216 32.60 -4.16 -10.48
N PHE A 217 31.63 -4.14 -9.55
CA PHE A 217 31.38 -2.94 -8.74
C PHE A 217 32.55 -2.67 -7.78
N PRO A 218 33.24 -1.52 -7.89
CA PRO A 218 34.38 -1.20 -7.04
C PRO A 218 33.94 -0.76 -5.65
N GLU A 219 34.83 -0.90 -4.67
CA GLU A 219 34.65 -0.22 -3.38
C GLU A 219 34.81 1.29 -3.56
N THR A 220 33.91 2.06 -2.95
CA THR A 220 33.82 3.52 -3.09
C THR A 220 33.85 4.25 -1.75
N CYS A 221 33.74 3.53 -0.63
CA CYS A 221 33.81 4.11 0.71
C CYS A 221 35.15 4.81 0.94
N ARG A 222 35.11 6.14 1.12
CA ARG A 222 36.31 6.96 1.33
C ARG A 222 37.13 6.54 2.54
N GLY A 223 36.46 6.03 3.58
CA GLY A 223 37.12 5.51 4.78
C GLY A 223 37.95 4.24 4.54
N ILE A 224 37.81 3.59 3.39
CA ILE A 224 38.52 2.35 3.04
C ILE A 224 39.49 2.58 1.89
N VAL A 225 39.03 3.22 0.81
CA VAL A 225 39.80 3.38 -0.43
C VAL A 225 40.30 4.81 -0.68
N GLY A 226 40.06 5.75 0.25
CA GLY A 226 40.38 7.16 0.05
C GLY A 226 39.60 7.78 -1.11
N ASN A 227 40.28 8.44 -2.04
CA ASN A 227 39.70 8.91 -3.31
C ASN A 227 39.59 7.80 -4.40
N GLY A 228 39.79 6.53 -4.02
CA GLY A 228 39.86 5.36 -4.91
C GLY A 228 41.29 4.96 -5.29
N SER A 229 42.31 5.67 -4.80
CA SER A 229 43.73 5.38 -5.05
C SER A 229 44.26 4.19 -4.24
N ILE A 230 43.68 3.92 -3.07
CA ILE A 230 44.09 2.81 -2.21
C ILE A 230 43.39 1.53 -2.68
N PRO A 231 44.12 0.43 -2.98
CA PRO A 231 43.51 -0.80 -3.43
C PRO A 231 42.67 -1.43 -2.32
N ALA A 232 41.43 -1.79 -2.64
CA ALA A 232 40.58 -2.55 -1.72
C ALA A 232 41.15 -3.96 -1.47
N VAL A 233 41.00 -4.47 -0.25
CA VAL A 233 41.50 -5.80 0.17
C VAL A 233 40.37 -6.67 0.71
N GLY A 234 40.55 -8.00 0.65
CA GLY A 234 39.60 -8.97 1.19
C GLY A 234 38.23 -8.89 0.51
N TRP A 235 37.15 -8.83 1.31
CA TRP A 235 35.77 -8.81 0.79
C TRP A 235 35.36 -7.50 0.09
N ASN A 236 36.16 -6.44 0.24
CA ASN A 236 35.99 -5.17 -0.48
C ASN A 236 36.56 -5.22 -1.91
N LEU A 237 37.32 -6.26 -2.26
CA LEU A 237 37.90 -6.42 -3.60
C LEU A 237 36.83 -6.89 -4.60
N ALA A 238 36.82 -6.27 -5.79
CA ALA A 238 36.03 -6.75 -6.92
C ALA A 238 36.56 -8.10 -7.43
N ILE A 239 35.66 -9.06 -7.69
CA ILE A 239 36.06 -10.44 -8.06
C ILE A 239 36.92 -10.44 -9.34
N TRP A 240 36.61 -9.59 -10.32
CA TRP A 240 37.41 -9.50 -11.54
C TRP A 240 38.87 -9.10 -11.29
N ARG A 241 39.15 -8.28 -10.26
CA ARG A 241 40.54 -7.91 -9.90
C ARG A 241 41.33 -9.07 -9.33
N TYR A 242 40.67 -10.08 -8.75
CA TYR A 242 41.34 -11.31 -8.32
C TYR A 242 41.94 -12.06 -9.52
N PHE A 243 41.27 -12.02 -10.68
CA PHE A 243 41.76 -12.64 -11.92
C PHE A 243 42.81 -11.81 -12.67
N GLN A 244 42.95 -10.52 -12.35
CA GLN A 244 43.96 -9.63 -12.97
C GLN A 244 45.26 -9.56 -12.16
N ASN A 245 45.23 -9.82 -10.85
CA ASN A 245 46.39 -9.70 -9.96
C ASN A 245 47.27 -10.96 -9.91
N THR A 246 47.79 -11.40 -11.06
CA THR A 246 48.86 -12.43 -11.07
C THR A 246 50.26 -11.83 -10.87
N THR A 247 50.45 -10.50 -10.94
CA THR A 247 51.78 -9.90 -10.79
C THR A 247 51.69 -8.42 -10.39
N THR A 248 51.61 -8.09 -9.09
CA THR A 248 52.12 -6.82 -8.54
C THR A 248 52.19 -6.92 -7.02
N VAL A 249 53.42 -7.04 -6.49
CA VAL A 249 53.70 -6.90 -5.05
C VAL A 249 53.43 -5.45 -4.68
N THR A 250 52.31 -5.19 -4.02
CA THR A 250 51.98 -3.85 -3.50
C THR A 250 52.60 -3.68 -2.11
N PRO A 251 53.20 -2.52 -1.78
CA PRO A 251 53.70 -2.26 -0.43
C PRO A 251 52.57 -2.39 0.61
N PRO A 252 52.88 -2.74 1.87
CA PRO A 252 51.87 -2.84 2.91
C PRO A 252 51.16 -1.49 3.06
N ALA A 253 49.83 -1.50 2.89
CA ALA A 253 49.01 -0.33 3.13
C ALA A 253 49.24 0.15 4.58
N PRO A 254 49.34 1.47 4.83
CA PRO A 254 49.40 1.98 6.19
C PRO A 254 48.19 1.44 6.96
N THR A 255 48.46 0.84 8.13
CA THR A 255 47.45 0.25 9.02
C THR A 255 46.47 1.33 9.46
N GLN A 256 45.41 1.52 8.70
CA GLN A 256 44.32 2.38 9.14
C GLN A 256 43.69 1.75 10.39
N PRO A 257 43.48 2.53 11.46
CA PRO A 257 42.91 2.01 12.69
C PRO A 257 41.54 1.40 12.37
N ARG A 258 41.32 0.14 12.75
CA ARG A 258 40.02 -0.53 12.68
C ARG A 258 39.02 0.35 13.43
N ARG A 259 38.17 1.08 12.70
CA ARG A 259 37.07 1.84 13.31
C ARG A 259 36.18 0.84 14.04
N ARG A 260 35.98 1.05 15.34
CA ARG A 260 35.06 0.22 16.14
C ARG A 260 33.67 0.28 15.50
N VAL A 261 33.05 -0.90 15.43
CA VAL A 261 31.67 -1.06 14.99
C VAL A 261 30.78 -0.44 16.05
N ASN A 262 30.37 0.81 15.85
CA ASN A 262 29.33 1.41 16.66
C ASN A 262 27.98 1.01 16.05
N ILE A 263 27.10 0.45 16.88
CA ILE A 263 25.70 0.25 16.53
C ILE A 263 25.13 1.66 16.27
N PRO A 264 24.44 1.90 15.14
CA PRO A 264 23.85 3.20 14.87
C PRO A 264 22.90 3.57 16.02
N ASN A 265 23.04 4.77 16.57
CA ASN A 265 22.20 5.23 17.66
C ASN A 265 20.87 5.77 17.10
N PRO A 266 19.75 5.02 17.15
CA PRO A 266 18.47 5.49 16.62
C PRO A 266 17.90 6.69 17.39
N TRP A 267 18.41 6.92 18.61
CA TRP A 267 17.94 7.98 19.49
C TRP A 267 18.26 9.38 18.97
N SER A 268 19.38 9.55 18.26
CA SER A 268 19.73 10.86 17.67
C SER A 268 18.74 11.25 16.57
N THR A 269 18.28 10.28 15.76
CA THR A 269 17.26 10.44 14.74
C THR A 269 15.89 10.75 15.35
N LEU A 270 15.51 10.05 16.42
CA LEU A 270 14.24 10.28 17.13
C LEU A 270 14.21 11.63 17.85
N ARG A 271 15.34 12.09 18.40
CA ARG A 271 15.46 13.39 19.07
C ARG A 271 15.16 14.56 18.12
N LEU A 272 15.35 14.38 16.82
CA LEU A 272 15.05 15.40 15.81
C LEU A 272 13.55 15.73 15.75
N LEU A 273 12.67 14.77 16.08
CA LEU A 273 11.23 15.00 16.17
C LEU A 273 10.86 15.98 17.29
N SER A 274 11.67 16.03 18.36
CA SER A 274 11.47 16.96 19.47
C SER A 274 11.91 18.39 19.14
N HIS A 275 12.62 18.59 18.02
CA HIS A 275 13.02 19.92 17.57
C HIS A 275 11.88 20.59 16.78
N ARG A 276 11.16 21.52 17.40
CA ARG A 276 9.89 22.09 16.90
C ARG A 276 9.83 22.38 15.39
N PRO A 277 10.71 23.20 14.78
CA PRO A 277 10.57 23.54 13.36
C PRO A 277 10.83 22.35 12.43
N VAL A 278 11.79 21.49 12.76
CA VAL A 278 12.17 20.34 11.91
C VAL A 278 11.17 19.19 12.11
N GLY A 279 10.77 18.91 13.35
CA GLY A 279 9.78 17.89 13.69
C GLY A 279 8.42 18.13 13.03
N LEU A 280 7.94 19.38 13.00
CA LEU A 280 6.68 19.71 12.32
C LEU A 280 6.75 19.47 10.81
N VAL A 281 7.85 19.84 10.15
CA VAL A 281 8.03 19.60 8.71
C VAL A 281 8.16 18.09 8.42
N LEU A 282 8.88 17.34 9.26
CA LEU A 282 8.98 15.87 9.16
C LEU A 282 7.61 15.20 9.27
N LEU A 283 6.79 15.61 10.25
CA LEU A 283 5.43 15.10 10.43
C LEU A 283 4.54 15.46 9.24
N ALA A 284 4.56 16.72 8.79
CA ALA A 284 3.79 17.16 7.62
C ALA A 284 4.16 16.36 6.37
N ASN A 285 5.46 16.15 6.12
CA ASN A 285 5.93 15.37 4.98
C ASN A 285 5.51 13.89 5.09
N GLY A 286 5.58 13.33 6.30
CA GLY A 286 5.12 11.97 6.57
C GLY A 286 3.62 11.79 6.38
N VAL A 287 2.79 12.80 6.74
CA VAL A 287 1.35 12.80 6.47
C VAL A 287 1.06 12.81 4.97
N VAL A 288 1.72 13.70 4.20
CA VAL A 288 1.58 13.73 2.72
C VAL A 288 1.91 12.37 2.10
N PHE A 289 3.01 11.75 2.56
CA PHE A 289 3.39 10.41 2.10
C PHE A 289 2.40 9.33 2.54
N SER A 290 1.84 9.42 3.75
CA SER A 290 0.84 8.47 4.23
C SER A 290 -0.46 8.52 3.41
N SER A 291 -0.87 9.71 2.96
CA SER A 291 -2.02 9.90 2.10
C SER A 291 -1.86 9.23 0.74
N TYR A 292 -0.64 9.21 0.19
CA TYR A 292 -0.34 8.47 -1.04
C TYR A 292 -0.61 6.97 -0.90
N TYR A 293 -0.12 6.36 0.20
CA TYR A 293 -0.33 4.94 0.48
C TYR A 293 -1.78 4.62 0.83
N ALA A 294 -2.51 5.53 1.49
CA ALA A 294 -3.93 5.36 1.76
C ALA A 294 -4.74 5.24 0.46
N VAL A 295 -4.47 6.11 -0.53
CA VAL A 295 -5.15 6.08 -1.83
C VAL A 295 -4.71 4.85 -2.64
N THR A 296 -3.40 4.65 -2.81
CA THR A 296 -2.87 3.59 -3.69
C THR A 296 -3.15 2.17 -3.20
N ALA A 297 -3.18 1.93 -1.88
CA ALA A 297 -3.56 0.64 -1.31
C ALA A 297 -5.06 0.33 -1.44
N GLY A 298 -5.90 1.37 -1.60
CA GLY A 298 -7.35 1.22 -1.81
C GLY A 298 -7.74 0.93 -3.26
N ILE A 299 -6.95 1.41 -4.24
CA ILE A 299 -7.29 1.30 -5.68
C ILE A 299 -7.63 -0.14 -6.10
N PRO A 300 -6.82 -1.19 -5.81
CA PRO A 300 -7.13 -2.53 -6.27
C PRO A 300 -8.47 -3.06 -5.76
N ALA A 301 -8.78 -2.85 -4.47
CA ALA A 301 -10.03 -3.31 -3.89
C ALA A 301 -11.24 -2.49 -4.41
N LEU A 302 -11.10 -1.17 -4.52
CA LEU A 302 -12.18 -0.28 -4.96
C LEU A 302 -12.49 -0.45 -6.45
N PHE A 303 -11.48 -0.48 -7.30
CA PHE A 303 -11.68 -0.50 -8.75
C PHE A 303 -12.11 -1.88 -9.24
N HIS A 304 -11.63 -2.95 -8.61
CA HIS A 304 -12.20 -4.28 -8.82
C HIS A 304 -13.69 -4.31 -8.45
N ARG A 305 -14.07 -3.74 -7.30
CA ARG A 305 -15.47 -3.73 -6.85
C ARG A 305 -16.40 -2.88 -7.70
N ILE A 306 -15.96 -1.70 -8.14
CA ILE A 306 -16.81 -0.71 -8.82
C ILE A 306 -16.87 -0.95 -10.33
N TYR A 307 -15.75 -1.33 -10.94
CA TYR A 307 -15.61 -1.43 -12.39
C TYR A 307 -15.34 -2.85 -12.89
N ASP A 308 -15.30 -3.85 -11.99
CA ASP A 308 -15.02 -5.27 -12.30
C ASP A 308 -13.69 -5.49 -13.04
N LEU A 309 -12.67 -4.68 -12.71
CA LEU A 309 -11.36 -4.76 -13.36
C LEU A 309 -10.57 -5.98 -12.90
N ASP A 310 -9.83 -6.59 -13.83
CA ASP A 310 -8.84 -7.62 -13.53
C ASP A 310 -7.48 -7.05 -13.10
N ASP A 311 -6.54 -7.93 -12.73
CA ASP A 311 -5.21 -7.53 -12.23
C ASP A 311 -4.41 -6.68 -13.23
N LEU A 312 -4.55 -6.92 -14.54
CA LEU A 312 -3.85 -6.13 -15.56
C LEU A 312 -4.47 -4.74 -15.68
N GLU A 313 -5.79 -4.68 -15.76
CA GLU A 313 -6.54 -3.42 -15.85
C GLU A 313 -6.32 -2.55 -14.62
N ILE A 314 -6.29 -3.15 -13.42
CA ILE A 314 -5.88 -2.47 -12.18
C ILE A 314 -4.44 -1.96 -12.31
N GLY A 315 -3.51 -2.77 -12.84
CA GLY A 315 -2.13 -2.34 -13.07
C GLY A 315 -2.01 -1.13 -14.00
N LEU A 316 -2.84 -1.06 -15.06
CA LEU A 316 -2.90 0.07 -15.98
C LEU A 316 -3.47 1.34 -15.32
N CYS A 317 -4.34 1.21 -14.31
CA CYS A 317 -4.88 2.34 -13.55
C CYS A 317 -3.84 3.13 -12.76
N PHE A 318 -2.61 2.60 -12.60
CA PHE A 318 -1.49 3.33 -11.99
C PHE A 318 -0.69 4.19 -12.99
N ILE A 319 -0.94 4.09 -14.30
CA ILE A 319 -0.30 4.95 -15.31
C ILE A 319 -0.54 6.43 -15.02
N PRO A 320 -1.79 6.90 -14.76
CA PRO A 320 -2.04 8.29 -14.40
C PRO A 320 -1.35 8.73 -13.11
N ALA A 321 -1.28 7.87 -12.09
CA ALA A 321 -0.55 8.14 -10.86
C ALA A 321 0.96 8.38 -11.12
N GLY A 322 1.53 7.53 -11.97
CA GLY A 322 2.91 7.63 -12.43
C GLY A 322 3.21 8.88 -13.25
N LEU A 323 2.35 9.19 -14.23
CA LEU A 323 2.45 10.39 -15.05
C LEU A 323 2.31 11.66 -14.21
N GLY A 324 1.37 11.69 -13.27
CA GLY A 324 1.20 12.82 -12.35
C GLY A 324 2.46 13.09 -11.53
N SER A 325 3.11 12.03 -11.04
CA SER A 325 4.37 12.12 -10.27
C SER A 325 5.55 12.61 -11.12
N LEU A 326 5.66 12.12 -12.37
CA LEU A 326 6.70 12.54 -13.33
C LEU A 326 6.55 14.00 -13.73
N VAL A 327 5.35 14.40 -14.16
CA VAL A 327 5.04 15.78 -14.56
C VAL A 327 5.21 16.74 -13.38
N SER A 328 4.82 16.31 -12.17
CA SER A 328 5.06 17.07 -10.95
C SER A 328 6.55 17.31 -10.72
N THR A 329 7.39 16.27 -10.78
CA THR A 329 8.82 16.42 -10.45
C THR A 329 9.52 17.41 -11.39
N THR A 330 9.19 17.38 -12.69
CA THR A 330 9.76 18.32 -13.67
C THR A 330 9.21 19.74 -13.51
N ALA A 331 7.88 19.90 -13.44
CA ALA A 331 7.25 21.21 -13.31
C ALA A 331 7.58 21.90 -11.98
N ASN A 332 7.54 21.15 -10.88
CA ASN A 332 7.80 21.65 -9.54
C ASN A 332 9.27 22.04 -9.35
N GLY A 333 10.22 21.32 -9.96
CA GLY A 333 11.65 21.71 -9.94
C GLY A 333 11.88 23.10 -10.53
N VAL A 334 11.27 23.37 -11.69
CA VAL A 334 11.32 24.69 -12.33
C VAL A 334 10.65 25.76 -11.47
N LEU A 335 9.48 25.44 -10.90
CA LEU A 335 8.70 26.38 -10.11
C LEU A 335 9.40 26.76 -8.79
N VAL A 336 9.99 25.79 -8.09
CA VAL A 336 10.73 26.00 -6.84
C VAL A 336 12.00 26.81 -7.10
N ASP A 337 12.75 26.51 -8.15
CA ASP A 337 13.95 27.27 -8.52
C ASP A 337 13.62 28.71 -8.91
N TRP A 338 12.53 28.90 -9.67
CA TRP A 338 12.03 30.22 -10.01
C TRP A 338 11.65 31.02 -8.77
N ASN A 339 10.86 30.44 -7.85
CA ASN A 339 10.41 31.14 -6.64
C ASN A 339 11.57 31.46 -5.70
N TYR A 340 12.55 30.55 -5.61
CA TYR A 340 13.77 30.77 -4.84
C TYR A 340 14.57 31.96 -5.40
N ARG A 341 14.78 32.03 -6.73
CA ARG A 341 15.45 33.16 -7.39
C ARG A 341 14.68 34.47 -7.24
N ARG A 342 13.35 34.42 -7.31
CA ARG A 342 12.48 35.58 -7.09
C ARG A 342 12.62 36.11 -5.67
N THR A 343 12.56 35.24 -4.68
CA THR A 343 12.68 35.60 -3.25
C THR A 343 14.06 36.16 -2.95
N ARG A 344 15.14 35.58 -3.51
CA ARG A 344 16.52 36.09 -3.41
C ARG A 344 16.66 37.51 -3.96
N ARG A 345 16.11 37.76 -5.15
CA ARG A 345 16.12 39.09 -5.78
C ARG A 345 15.39 40.12 -4.92
N ASN A 346 14.24 39.75 -4.37
CA ASN A 346 13.47 40.63 -3.48
C ASN A 346 14.20 40.90 -2.16
N ALA A 347 15.06 39.98 -1.70
CA ALA A 347 15.91 40.16 -0.53
C ALA A 347 17.23 40.92 -0.82
N GLY A 348 17.44 41.40 -2.05
CA GLY A 348 18.63 42.16 -2.43
C GLY A 348 19.94 41.37 -2.48
N GLN A 349 19.89 40.03 -2.45
CA GLN A 349 21.08 39.16 -2.44
C GLN A 349 21.50 38.77 -3.87
N THR A 350 22.75 39.04 -4.25
CA THR A 350 23.28 38.68 -5.58
C THR A 350 23.64 37.19 -5.67
N VAL A 351 23.23 36.56 -6.78
CA VAL A 351 23.47 35.13 -7.02
C VAL A 351 24.87 34.94 -7.63
N HIS A 352 25.87 34.64 -6.81
CA HIS A 352 27.17 34.18 -7.32
C HIS A 352 27.11 32.66 -7.57
N LYS A 353 27.34 32.26 -8.83
CA LYS A 353 27.16 30.88 -9.33
C LYS A 353 28.07 29.83 -8.67
N ASN A 354 29.12 30.23 -7.94
CA ASN A 354 30.23 29.35 -7.51
C ASN A 354 30.68 29.53 -6.04
N GLN A 355 29.95 30.24 -5.18
CA GLN A 355 30.29 30.36 -3.76
C GLN A 355 29.34 29.53 -2.89
N LYS A 356 29.88 29.01 -1.77
CA LYS A 356 29.09 28.41 -0.68
C LYS A 356 28.09 29.48 -0.22
N GLN A 357 26.81 29.26 -0.50
CA GLN A 357 25.80 30.27 -0.26
C GLN A 357 25.49 30.29 1.24
N ASP A 358 25.80 31.39 1.92
CA ASP A 358 25.33 31.58 3.30
C ASP A 358 23.81 31.63 3.29
N ILE A 359 23.22 30.66 4.01
CA ILE A 359 21.77 30.55 4.25
C ILE A 359 21.35 31.60 5.31
N ILE A 360 22.33 32.16 6.03
CA ILE A 360 22.14 33.09 7.14
C ILE A 360 21.50 34.38 6.60
N GLY A 361 20.26 34.64 7.03
CA GLY A 361 19.48 35.82 6.66
C GLY A 361 18.62 35.70 5.40
N PHE A 362 18.59 34.55 4.72
CA PHE A 362 17.66 34.29 3.62
C PHE A 362 16.39 33.59 4.15
N PRO A 363 15.16 34.09 3.86
CA PRO A 363 13.90 33.47 4.33
C PRO A 363 13.59 32.19 3.53
N ILE A 364 14.32 31.11 3.84
CA ILE A 364 14.27 29.85 3.10
C ILE A 364 12.94 29.13 3.29
N GLU A 365 12.38 29.18 4.50
CA GLU A 365 11.08 28.62 4.82
C GLU A 365 10.00 29.25 3.96
N GLN A 366 10.01 30.59 3.85
CA GLN A 366 9.06 31.31 3.01
C GLN A 366 9.22 30.94 1.54
N ALA A 367 10.46 30.90 1.03
CA ALA A 367 10.75 30.57 -0.37
C ALA A 367 10.25 29.17 -0.76
N ARG A 368 10.32 28.19 0.15
CA ARG A 368 9.83 26.81 -0.07
C ARG A 368 8.32 26.69 0.18
N LEU A 369 7.82 27.19 1.31
CA LEU A 369 6.43 27.03 1.73
C LEU A 369 5.44 27.79 0.86
N GLN A 370 5.85 28.88 0.19
CA GLN A 370 5.01 29.55 -0.82
C GLN A 370 4.58 28.61 -1.96
N ILE A 371 5.38 27.59 -2.28
CA ILE A 371 5.01 26.55 -3.26
C ILE A 371 4.46 25.31 -2.54
N GLY A 372 5.11 24.88 -1.45
CA GLY A 372 4.77 23.64 -0.75
C GLY A 372 3.38 23.65 -0.09
N LEU A 373 2.97 24.77 0.52
CA LEU A 373 1.70 24.86 1.23
C LEU A 373 0.49 24.80 0.27
N PRO A 374 0.43 25.57 -0.83
CA PRO A 374 -0.64 25.42 -1.82
C PRO A 374 -0.74 24.00 -2.38
N MET A 375 0.39 23.36 -2.69
CA MET A 375 0.40 21.97 -3.19
C MET A 375 -0.14 20.98 -2.15
N THR A 376 0.16 21.19 -0.87
CA THR A 376 -0.36 20.36 0.23
C THR A 376 -1.87 20.52 0.38
N VAL A 377 -2.39 21.75 0.29
CA VAL A 377 -3.83 22.02 0.34
C VAL A 377 -4.54 21.41 -0.88
N LEU A 378 -4.00 21.57 -2.08
CA LEU A 378 -4.54 20.96 -3.29
C LEU A 378 -4.52 19.42 -3.24
N ALA A 379 -3.50 18.82 -2.62
CA ALA A 379 -3.46 17.38 -2.36
C ALA A 379 -4.61 16.94 -1.44
N ALA A 380 -4.85 17.67 -0.34
CA ALA A 380 -5.98 17.37 0.55
C ALA A 380 -7.34 17.52 -0.16
N VAL A 381 -7.54 18.61 -0.92
CA VAL A 381 -8.78 18.86 -1.67
C VAL A 381 -9.03 17.76 -2.70
N SER A 382 -8.01 17.35 -3.46
CA SER A 382 -8.14 16.28 -4.47
C SER A 382 -8.45 14.91 -3.85
N ILE A 383 -7.91 14.60 -2.67
CA ILE A 383 -8.27 13.38 -1.91
C ILE A 383 -9.72 13.44 -1.43
N VAL A 384 -10.19 14.59 -0.93
CA VAL A 384 -11.60 14.76 -0.54
C VAL A 384 -12.53 14.56 -1.74
N LEU A 385 -12.19 15.16 -2.89
CA LEU A 385 -12.94 14.96 -4.14
C LEU A 385 -12.97 13.49 -4.55
N TYR A 386 -11.87 12.76 -4.43
CA TYR A 386 -11.84 11.30 -4.64
C TYR A 386 -12.75 10.56 -3.67
N GLY A 387 -12.65 10.84 -2.36
CA GLY A 387 -13.47 10.18 -1.34
C GLY A 387 -14.98 10.40 -1.50
N VAL A 388 -15.38 11.57 -1.99
CA VAL A 388 -16.79 11.91 -2.28
C VAL A 388 -17.24 11.34 -3.62
N SER A 389 -16.39 11.37 -4.65
CA SER A 389 -16.77 10.96 -6.00
C SER A 389 -16.81 9.45 -6.18
N ILE A 390 -15.85 8.68 -5.65
CA ILE A 390 -15.74 7.23 -5.89
C ILE A 390 -16.99 6.44 -5.49
N PRO A 391 -17.66 6.71 -4.35
CA PRO A 391 -18.92 6.06 -4.00
C PRO A 391 -20.06 6.30 -5.00
N LEU A 392 -20.01 7.40 -5.76
CA LEU A 392 -20.97 7.72 -6.82
C LEU A 392 -20.71 6.94 -8.13
N GLN A 393 -19.76 6.01 -8.13
CA GLN A 393 -19.40 5.18 -9.27
C GLN A 393 -19.16 5.99 -10.56
N PRO A 394 -18.27 7.01 -10.52
CA PRO A 394 -18.05 7.89 -11.66
C PRO A 394 -17.47 7.09 -12.84
N PRO A 395 -17.57 7.55 -14.09
CA PRO A 395 -16.88 6.89 -15.21
C PRO A 395 -15.39 6.71 -14.91
N LEU A 396 -14.81 5.57 -15.31
CA LEU A 396 -13.42 5.21 -14.99
C LEU A 396 -12.43 6.35 -15.33
N LEU A 397 -12.60 7.00 -16.49
CA LEU A 397 -11.76 8.12 -16.90
C LEU A 397 -11.75 9.27 -15.89
N ALA A 398 -12.90 9.61 -15.29
CA ALA A 398 -12.98 10.66 -14.30
C ALA A 398 -12.23 10.27 -13.01
N ALA A 399 -12.36 9.02 -12.57
CA ALA A 399 -11.61 8.50 -11.42
C ALA A 399 -10.08 8.55 -11.67
N LEU A 400 -9.64 8.19 -12.88
CA LEU A 400 -8.23 8.24 -13.28
C LEU A 400 -7.67 9.67 -13.35
N ILE A 401 -8.46 10.64 -13.81
CA ILE A 401 -8.07 12.07 -13.79
C ILE A 401 -7.86 12.54 -12.34
N VAL A 402 -8.76 12.17 -11.43
CA VAL A 402 -8.61 12.54 -10.02
C VAL A 402 -7.36 11.89 -9.41
N VAL A 403 -7.09 10.61 -9.70
CA VAL A 403 -5.85 9.93 -9.27
C VAL A 403 -4.60 10.64 -9.79
N PHE A 404 -4.58 11.07 -11.05
CA PHE A 404 -3.49 11.86 -11.62
C PHE A 404 -3.25 13.14 -10.81
N VAL A 405 -4.32 13.91 -10.52
CA VAL A 405 -4.22 15.17 -9.77
C VAL A 405 -3.72 14.92 -8.35
N ILE A 406 -4.20 13.89 -7.66
CA ILE A 406 -3.74 13.50 -6.33
C ILE A 406 -2.23 13.23 -6.36
N CYS A 407 -1.77 12.37 -7.26
CA CYS A 407 -0.35 12.01 -7.33
C CYS A 407 0.54 13.19 -7.74
N PHE A 408 0.05 14.07 -8.61
CA PHE A 408 0.72 15.32 -8.95
C PHE A 408 0.91 16.21 -7.70
N CYS A 409 -0.17 16.53 -6.99
CA CYS A 409 -0.13 17.44 -5.85
C CYS A 409 0.66 16.87 -4.67
N ILE A 410 0.46 15.58 -4.35
CA ILE A 410 1.22 14.88 -3.30
C ILE A 410 2.71 14.89 -3.62
N THR A 411 3.10 14.52 -4.85
CA THR A 411 4.52 14.46 -5.22
C THR A 411 5.16 15.84 -5.18
N ALA A 412 4.44 16.88 -5.61
CA ALA A 412 4.92 18.26 -5.55
C ALA A 412 5.15 18.71 -4.10
N ALA A 413 4.14 18.51 -3.23
CA ALA A 413 4.21 18.83 -1.81
C ALA A 413 5.36 18.06 -1.12
N TYR A 414 5.45 16.76 -1.37
CA TYR A 414 6.49 15.89 -0.81
C TYR A 414 7.90 16.35 -1.21
N ASN A 415 8.12 16.64 -2.50
CA ASN A 415 9.42 17.09 -2.99
C ASN A 415 9.85 18.41 -2.36
N VAL A 416 8.95 19.40 -2.24
CA VAL A 416 9.27 20.69 -1.62
C VAL A 416 9.59 20.55 -0.14
N MET A 417 8.79 19.77 0.60
CA MET A 417 9.04 19.52 2.02
C MET A 417 10.36 18.77 2.25
N ASN A 418 10.68 17.79 1.40
CA ASN A 418 11.94 17.06 1.47
C ASN A 418 13.16 17.97 1.24
N ILE A 419 13.07 18.91 0.28
CA ILE A 419 14.11 19.94 0.08
C ILE A 419 14.24 20.84 1.31
N LEU A 420 13.11 21.30 1.87
CA LEU A 420 13.10 22.16 3.05
C LEU A 420 13.76 21.46 4.26
N ILE A 421 13.54 20.16 4.46
CA ILE A 421 14.18 19.40 5.55
C ILE A 421 15.71 19.41 5.40
N VAL A 422 16.22 19.23 4.19
CA VAL A 422 17.68 19.28 3.91
C VAL A 422 18.23 20.69 4.11
N ASP A 423 17.49 21.71 3.67
CA ASP A 423 17.87 23.12 3.81
C ASP A 423 17.89 23.57 5.29
N LEU A 424 16.92 23.13 6.10
CA LEU A 424 16.81 23.45 7.54
C LEU A 424 17.84 22.72 8.42
N TYR A 425 18.32 21.56 7.97
CA TYR A 425 19.25 20.72 8.73
C TYR A 425 20.52 20.42 7.94
N TYR A 426 21.09 21.48 7.35
CA TYR A 426 22.21 21.41 6.40
C TYR A 426 23.54 20.94 7.01
N GLU A 427 23.71 21.01 8.33
CA GLU A 427 24.93 20.52 9.00
C GLU A 427 25.01 18.99 8.98
N THR A 428 23.85 18.31 9.13
CA THR A 428 23.75 16.85 9.14
C THR A 428 22.57 16.36 8.30
N PRO A 429 22.57 16.63 6.97
CA PRO A 429 21.43 16.34 6.09
C PRO A 429 21.13 14.84 5.99
N ALA A 430 22.14 13.99 6.16
CA ALA A 430 21.98 12.54 6.20
C ALA A 430 21.11 12.08 7.39
N THR A 431 21.28 12.68 8.57
CA THR A 431 20.47 12.38 9.76
C THR A 431 19.02 12.83 9.57
N ALA A 432 18.81 14.01 8.99
CA ALA A 432 17.47 14.52 8.69
C ALA A 432 16.74 13.66 7.65
N MET A 433 17.45 13.17 6.62
CA MET A 433 16.90 12.24 5.63
C MET A 433 16.58 10.87 6.21
N ALA A 434 17.41 10.35 7.12
CA ALA A 434 17.10 9.13 7.85
C ALA A 434 15.84 9.29 8.71
N ALA A 435 15.69 10.42 9.42
CA ALA A 435 14.50 10.73 10.20
C ALA A 435 13.26 10.83 9.31
N ASN A 436 13.36 11.53 8.18
CA ASN A 436 12.28 11.66 7.21
C ASN A 436 11.83 10.31 6.66
N ASN A 437 12.78 9.43 6.32
CA ASN A 437 12.48 8.08 5.86
C ASN A 437 11.76 7.26 6.94
N LEU A 438 12.21 7.34 8.19
CA LEU A 438 11.59 6.64 9.30
C LEU A 438 10.13 7.11 9.49
N VAL A 439 9.91 8.42 9.61
CA VAL A 439 8.60 9.01 9.86
C VAL A 439 7.61 8.68 8.74
N ARG A 440 8.01 8.90 7.48
CA ARG A 440 7.13 8.66 6.33
C ARG A 440 6.73 7.19 6.21
N CYS A 441 7.67 6.26 6.43
CA CYS A 441 7.41 4.83 6.33
C CYS A 441 6.48 4.35 7.45
N PHE A 442 6.65 4.85 8.68
CA PHE A 442 5.80 4.47 9.81
C PHE A 442 4.38 5.03 9.68
N LEU A 443 4.24 6.30 9.29
CA LEU A 443 2.92 6.90 9.04
C LEU A 443 2.23 6.24 7.85
N GLY A 444 2.96 5.94 6.77
CA GLY A 444 2.41 5.21 5.63
C GLY A 444 2.00 3.77 5.98
N ALA A 445 2.76 3.07 6.83
CA ALA A 445 2.38 1.77 7.36
C ALA A 445 1.07 1.86 8.15
N GLY A 446 0.95 2.84 9.04
CA GLY A 446 -0.29 3.09 9.80
C GLY A 446 -1.49 3.37 8.88
N ALA A 447 -1.31 4.21 7.86
CA ALA A 447 -2.36 4.51 6.89
C ALA A 447 -2.81 3.27 6.11
N ALA A 448 -1.88 2.46 5.61
CA ALA A 448 -2.18 1.23 4.88
C ALA A 448 -2.92 0.19 5.74
N ALA A 449 -2.56 0.08 7.03
CA ALA A 449 -3.20 -0.83 7.98
C ALA A 449 -4.62 -0.41 8.34
N VAL A 450 -4.86 0.89 8.51
CA VAL A 450 -6.12 1.43 9.05
C VAL A 450 -7.14 1.76 7.96
N VAL A 451 -6.73 2.07 6.72
CA VAL A 451 -7.64 2.60 5.69
C VAL A 451 -8.87 1.72 5.43
N ASN A 452 -8.70 0.42 5.18
CA ASN A 452 -9.81 -0.49 4.91
C ASN A 452 -10.71 -0.73 6.14
N PRO A 453 -10.17 -1.05 7.33
CA PRO A 453 -10.96 -1.12 8.55
C PRO A 453 -11.75 0.15 8.86
N LEU A 454 -11.14 1.32 8.64
CA LEU A 454 -11.74 2.62 8.87
C LEU A 454 -12.87 2.89 7.87
N ILE A 455 -12.67 2.61 6.57
CA ILE A 455 -13.73 2.69 5.56
C ILE A 455 -14.91 1.81 5.98
N ASN A 456 -14.67 0.55 6.36
CA ASN A 456 -15.73 -0.36 6.76
C ASN A 456 -16.50 0.12 8.00
N ARG A 457 -15.80 0.65 9.02
CA ARG A 457 -16.41 1.21 10.24
C ARG A 457 -17.16 2.51 9.97
N ILE A 458 -16.59 3.42 9.17
CA ILE A 458 -17.21 4.71 8.88
C ILE A 458 -18.45 4.51 8.01
N VAL A 459 -18.43 3.62 7.02
CA VAL A 459 -19.63 3.26 6.24
C VAL A 459 -20.74 2.69 7.13
N GLN A 460 -20.40 1.98 8.21
CA GLN A 460 -21.38 1.50 9.19
C GLN A 460 -21.99 2.62 10.06
N ILE A 461 -21.22 3.65 10.40
CA ILE A 461 -21.64 4.75 11.31
C ILE A 461 -22.30 5.90 10.54
N PHE A 462 -21.77 6.21 9.36
CA PHE A 462 -22.26 7.22 8.44
C PHE A 462 -22.51 6.54 7.10
N PRO A 463 -23.74 6.06 6.83
CA PRO A 463 -24.07 5.37 5.59
C PRO A 463 -24.06 6.36 4.41
N TRP A 464 -22.86 6.72 3.94
CA TRP A 464 -22.62 7.43 2.68
C TRP A 464 -22.49 6.44 1.51
N THR A 465 -23.26 5.36 1.53
CA THR A 465 -23.56 4.56 0.33
C THR A 465 -24.99 4.86 -0.10
N PRO A 466 -25.22 5.92 -0.89
CA PRO A 466 -26.48 6.07 -1.58
C PRO A 466 -26.51 4.97 -2.64
N GLY A 467 -27.25 3.89 -2.38
CA GLY A 467 -27.19 2.71 -3.22
C GLY A 467 -28.32 1.73 -2.94
N GLN A 468 -28.02 0.60 -2.30
CA GLN A 468 -28.95 -0.54 -2.23
C GLN A 468 -28.68 -1.35 -0.95
N GLN A 469 -28.93 -0.77 0.23
CA GLN A 469 -28.88 -1.53 1.48
C GLN A 469 -30.28 -2.01 1.84
N LEU A 470 -30.44 -3.33 1.99
CA LEU A 470 -31.70 -3.92 2.44
C LEU A 470 -31.85 -3.64 3.94
N GLN A 471 -32.88 -2.92 4.32
CA GLN A 471 -33.22 -2.68 5.71
C GLN A 471 -34.32 -3.65 6.12
N ILE A 472 -34.16 -4.23 7.31
CA ILE A 472 -35.08 -5.25 7.81
C ILE A 472 -35.36 -4.97 9.27
N ARG A 473 -36.62 -5.08 9.67
CA ARG A 473 -37.09 -4.84 11.03
C ARG A 473 -38.12 -5.89 11.42
N TYR A 474 -37.92 -6.55 12.55
CA TYR A 474 -38.95 -7.41 13.12
C TYR A 474 -39.98 -6.60 13.92
N PRO A 475 -41.25 -7.03 13.98
CA PRO A 475 -42.30 -6.29 14.69
C PRO A 475 -41.93 -6.00 16.16
N GLY A 476 -41.92 -4.72 16.56
CA GLY A 476 -41.54 -4.28 17.90
C GLY A 476 -40.05 -4.08 18.13
N GLY A 477 -39.20 -4.37 17.13
CA GLY A 477 -37.75 -4.17 17.17
C GLY A 477 -37.26 -2.93 16.42
N GLN A 478 -35.94 -2.71 16.43
CA GLN A 478 -35.26 -1.68 15.65
C GLN A 478 -34.84 -2.19 14.26
N TRP A 479 -34.52 -1.27 13.35
CA TRP A 479 -33.94 -1.63 12.05
C TRP A 479 -32.58 -2.29 12.23
N MET A 480 -32.37 -3.43 11.60
CA MET A 480 -31.15 -4.23 11.76
C MET A 480 -29.96 -3.63 11.00
N THR A 481 -28.82 -3.51 11.68
CA THR A 481 -27.53 -3.29 11.04
C THR A 481 -26.88 -4.63 10.65
N PRO A 482 -26.12 -4.71 9.54
CA PRO A 482 -25.46 -5.95 9.15
C PRO A 482 -24.56 -6.52 10.25
N GLY A 483 -24.76 -7.79 10.61
CA GLY A 483 -24.01 -8.48 11.67
C GLY A 483 -24.53 -8.21 13.09
N MET A 484 -25.66 -7.52 13.24
CA MET A 484 -26.35 -7.37 14.52
C MET A 484 -26.68 -8.73 15.11
N GLU A 485 -26.56 -8.86 16.43
CA GLU A 485 -26.97 -10.06 17.15
C GLU A 485 -28.42 -9.92 17.60
N LEU A 486 -29.20 -10.96 17.38
CA LEU A 486 -30.61 -11.00 17.76
C LEU A 486 -30.95 -12.33 18.43
N ASP A 487 -31.82 -12.27 19.44
CA ASP A 487 -32.45 -13.48 19.95
C ASP A 487 -33.40 -14.02 18.89
N ILE A 488 -33.23 -15.30 18.52
CA ILE A 488 -34.07 -15.93 17.51
C ILE A 488 -35.57 -15.94 17.90
N ARG A 489 -35.92 -15.80 19.17
CA ARG A 489 -37.33 -15.70 19.63
C ARG A 489 -38.02 -14.43 19.09
N GLU A 490 -37.27 -13.35 18.91
CA GLU A 490 -37.76 -12.09 18.33
C GLU A 490 -38.09 -12.23 16.84
N THR A 491 -37.55 -13.26 16.19
CA THR A 491 -37.69 -13.53 14.75
C THR A 491 -38.90 -14.40 14.40
N SER A 492 -39.84 -14.58 15.35
CA SER A 492 -41.01 -15.45 15.19
C SER A 492 -42.01 -14.99 14.11
N LYS A 493 -42.03 -13.70 13.79
CA LYS A 493 -42.93 -13.08 12.79
C LYS A 493 -42.15 -12.68 11.54
N ILE A 494 -42.85 -12.58 10.41
CA ILE A 494 -42.30 -12.05 9.16
C ILE A 494 -41.81 -10.60 9.40
N PRO A 495 -40.59 -10.24 8.99
CA PRO A 495 -40.08 -8.89 9.18
C PRO A 495 -40.66 -7.92 8.14
N GLU A 496 -40.65 -6.64 8.50
CA GLU A 496 -40.80 -5.54 7.56
C GLU A 496 -39.50 -5.33 6.80
N ILE A 497 -39.61 -5.13 5.48
CA ILE A 497 -38.47 -4.95 4.59
C ILE A 497 -38.56 -3.58 3.95
N SER A 498 -37.42 -2.92 3.85
CA SER A 498 -37.30 -1.65 3.18
C SER A 498 -35.98 -1.58 2.41
N SER A 499 -35.92 -0.78 1.36
CA SER A 499 -34.69 -0.51 0.63
C SER A 499 -34.74 0.89 0.04
N MET A 500 -33.57 1.50 -0.13
CA MET A 500 -33.43 2.73 -0.89
C MET A 500 -33.26 2.43 -2.39
N ASN A 501 -33.67 3.38 -3.25
CA ASN A 501 -33.41 3.41 -4.69
C ASN A 501 -33.89 2.18 -5.49
N LEU A 502 -35.00 1.56 -5.08
CA LEU A 502 -35.68 0.55 -5.90
C LEU A 502 -36.69 1.24 -6.84
N GLU A 503 -36.98 0.62 -7.98
CA GLU A 503 -37.89 1.13 -9.02
C GLU A 503 -39.34 0.69 -8.74
N CYS A 504 -40.29 1.63 -8.81
CA CYS A 504 -41.69 1.42 -8.45
C CYS A 504 -42.45 0.44 -9.36
N ASP A 505 -42.02 0.28 -10.61
CA ASP A 505 -42.64 -0.55 -11.64
C ASP A 505 -42.00 -1.95 -11.76
N LYS A 506 -40.98 -2.23 -10.95
CA LYS A 506 -40.30 -3.53 -10.92
C LYS A 506 -40.82 -4.42 -9.81
N LYS A 507 -40.72 -5.73 -10.05
CA LYS A 507 -40.99 -6.79 -9.07
C LYS A 507 -39.67 -7.31 -8.52
N TYR A 508 -39.73 -7.79 -7.28
CA TYR A 508 -38.57 -8.31 -6.56
C TYR A 508 -38.87 -9.68 -5.94
N ILE A 509 -37.82 -10.45 -5.71
CA ILE A 509 -37.84 -11.73 -4.98
C ILE A 509 -36.94 -11.59 -3.76
N ILE A 510 -37.39 -12.08 -2.61
CA ILE A 510 -36.52 -12.23 -1.42
C ILE A 510 -36.31 -13.69 -1.10
N LEU A 511 -35.06 -14.02 -0.73
CA LEU A 511 -34.66 -15.28 -0.12
C LEU A 511 -34.15 -15.01 1.29
N PHE A 512 -34.61 -15.79 2.26
CA PHE A 512 -34.08 -15.81 3.62
C PHE A 512 -33.50 -17.18 3.91
N ILE A 513 -32.23 -17.24 4.31
CA ILE A 513 -31.49 -18.49 4.45
C ILE A 513 -30.70 -18.53 5.76
N ASP A 514 -30.55 -19.73 6.30
CA ASP A 514 -29.60 -20.06 7.37
C ASP A 514 -28.39 -20.74 6.74
N LEU A 515 -27.20 -20.17 6.93
CA LEU A 515 -25.94 -20.72 6.40
C LEU A 515 -25.31 -21.77 7.32
N ASP A 516 -25.74 -21.84 8.57
CA ASP A 516 -25.08 -22.60 9.63
C ASP A 516 -25.97 -23.69 10.23
N ALA A 517 -27.09 -24.00 9.60
CA ALA A 517 -28.03 -24.98 10.10
C ALA A 517 -27.44 -26.40 10.17
N ILE A 518 -27.71 -27.10 11.27
CA ILE A 518 -27.29 -28.50 11.46
C ILE A 518 -28.52 -29.39 11.32
N LEU A 519 -28.44 -30.37 10.43
CA LEU A 519 -29.56 -31.28 10.18
C LEU A 519 -29.86 -32.17 11.40
N PRO A 520 -31.13 -32.22 11.88
CA PRO A 520 -31.50 -33.01 13.06
C PRO A 520 -31.09 -34.48 12.93
N GLY A 521 -30.44 -35.03 13.96
CA GLY A 521 -29.98 -36.42 13.97
C GLY A 521 -28.74 -36.71 13.13
N THR A 522 -28.11 -35.70 12.53
CA THR A 522 -26.87 -35.83 11.76
C THR A 522 -25.79 -34.86 12.24
N ARG A 523 -24.55 -35.01 11.76
CA ARG A 523 -23.45 -34.06 11.99
C ARG A 523 -23.20 -33.13 10.79
N ILE A 524 -24.16 -33.03 9.88
CA ILE A 524 -23.97 -32.34 8.60
C ILE A 524 -24.51 -30.92 8.73
N GLN A 525 -23.63 -29.95 8.51
CA GLN A 525 -24.02 -28.55 8.32
C GLN A 525 -24.64 -28.39 6.92
N SER A 526 -25.71 -27.61 6.79
CA SER A 526 -26.45 -27.43 5.55
C SER A 526 -27.03 -26.02 5.46
N VAL A 527 -27.29 -25.56 4.24
CA VAL A 527 -28.03 -24.31 4.01
C VAL A 527 -29.52 -24.62 4.02
N ILE A 528 -30.30 -23.85 4.80
CA ILE A 528 -31.75 -24.04 4.90
C ILE A 528 -32.46 -22.78 4.42
N LEU A 529 -33.42 -22.96 3.51
CA LEU A 529 -34.31 -21.89 3.07
C LEU A 529 -35.41 -21.65 4.12
N HIS A 530 -35.41 -20.47 4.74
CA HIS A 530 -36.43 -20.07 5.71
C HIS A 530 -37.61 -19.36 5.06
N TRP A 531 -37.39 -18.59 4.00
CA TRP A 531 -38.45 -17.85 3.32
C TRP A 531 -38.11 -17.59 1.85
N TYR A 532 -39.10 -17.76 0.99
CA TYR A 532 -39.04 -17.34 -0.40
C TYR A 532 -40.35 -16.63 -0.76
N GLN A 533 -40.25 -15.36 -1.14
CA GLN A 533 -41.40 -14.55 -1.52
C GLN A 533 -41.14 -13.87 -2.87
N PRO A 534 -41.85 -14.26 -3.94
CA PRO A 534 -41.85 -13.55 -5.20
C PRO A 534 -42.86 -12.40 -5.20
N ASN A 535 -42.87 -11.65 -6.31
CA ASN A 535 -43.84 -10.59 -6.61
C ASN A 535 -43.86 -9.46 -5.57
N LEU A 536 -42.73 -9.19 -4.90
CA LEU A 536 -42.60 -8.05 -4.02
C LEU A 536 -42.58 -6.75 -4.85
N MET A 537 -43.31 -5.73 -4.40
CA MET A 537 -43.37 -4.41 -5.02
C MET A 537 -43.17 -3.33 -3.96
N ILE A 538 -42.75 -2.14 -4.39
CA ILE A 538 -42.61 -0.99 -3.51
C ILE A 538 -43.99 -0.35 -3.30
N ASP A 539 -44.34 0.02 -2.07
CA ASP A 539 -45.50 0.87 -1.84
C ASP A 539 -45.17 2.34 -2.22
N CYS A 540 -45.54 2.72 -3.44
CA CYS A 540 -45.26 4.06 -3.97
C CYS A 540 -46.35 5.10 -3.66
N LYS A 541 -47.40 4.75 -2.88
CA LYS A 541 -48.49 5.69 -2.58
C LYS A 541 -48.18 6.65 -1.44
N ASN A 542 -47.32 6.25 -0.50
CA ASN A 542 -46.79 7.08 0.59
C ASN A 542 -45.40 6.54 0.97
N PRO A 543 -44.30 7.00 0.36
CA PRO A 543 -42.98 6.48 0.68
C PRO A 543 -42.36 7.28 1.84
N PRO A 544 -42.43 6.85 3.12
CA PRO A 544 -41.45 7.34 4.07
C PRO A 544 -40.08 6.82 3.58
N PRO A 545 -39.03 7.65 3.47
CA PRO A 545 -37.69 7.11 3.31
C PRO A 545 -37.37 6.31 4.59
N PRO A 546 -37.10 5.00 4.51
CA PRO A 546 -36.89 4.18 3.31
C PRO A 546 -38.15 3.42 2.84
N SER A 547 -38.30 3.25 1.52
CA SER A 547 -39.52 2.71 0.89
C SER A 547 -39.82 1.27 1.35
N THR A 548 -41.03 1.02 1.85
CA THR A 548 -41.43 -0.31 2.33
C THR A 548 -41.75 -1.23 1.14
N ILE A 549 -41.22 -2.45 1.19
CA ILE A 549 -41.48 -3.49 0.19
C ILE A 549 -42.63 -4.36 0.70
N VAL A 550 -43.68 -4.48 -0.12
CA VAL A 550 -44.90 -5.23 0.21
C VAL A 550 -45.19 -6.29 -0.84
N PRO A 551 -45.86 -7.40 -0.48
CA PRO A 551 -46.37 -8.35 -1.47
C PRO A 551 -47.29 -7.66 -2.49
N GLY A 552 -47.00 -7.82 -3.77
CA GLY A 552 -47.80 -7.29 -4.86
C GLY A 552 -49.11 -8.06 -5.08
N LYS A 553 -50.07 -7.45 -5.78
CA LYS A 553 -51.31 -8.15 -6.20
C LYS A 553 -50.99 -9.10 -7.37
N ASP A 554 -51.27 -10.39 -7.19
CA ASP A 554 -51.08 -11.41 -8.24
C ASP A 554 -52.10 -11.24 -9.37
N GLY A 555 -51.62 -10.91 -10.56
CA GLY A 555 -52.43 -10.67 -11.76
C GLY A 555 -52.68 -11.90 -12.65
N GLY A 556 -52.40 -13.13 -12.21
CA GLY A 556 -52.64 -14.32 -13.05
C GLY A 556 -52.17 -15.67 -12.49
N LYS A 557 -52.85 -16.74 -12.93
CA LYS A 557 -52.78 -18.14 -12.47
C LYS A 557 -51.49 -18.94 -12.81
N LYS A 558 -50.38 -18.29 -13.18
CA LYS A 558 -49.17 -18.99 -13.71
C LYS A 558 -47.96 -19.07 -12.77
N HIS A 559 -48.02 -18.51 -11.56
CA HIS A 559 -46.91 -18.57 -10.60
C HIS A 559 -47.19 -19.57 -9.47
N ARG A 560 -46.18 -20.33 -9.06
CA ARG A 560 -46.26 -21.15 -7.83
C ARG A 560 -46.28 -20.21 -6.60
N PRO A 561 -46.98 -20.60 -5.51
CA PRO A 561 -47.11 -19.79 -4.31
C PRO A 561 -45.75 -19.51 -3.65
N ALA A 562 -45.70 -18.50 -2.77
CA ALA A 562 -44.56 -18.26 -1.90
C ALA A 562 -44.27 -19.48 -1.01
N ALA A 563 -43.00 -19.71 -0.65
CA ALA A 563 -42.67 -20.68 0.39
C ALA A 563 -42.86 -19.98 1.74
N SER A 564 -43.71 -20.52 2.60
CA SER A 564 -44.05 -19.90 3.89
C SER A 564 -42.83 -19.56 4.72
N TYR A 565 -42.89 -18.45 5.46
CA TYR A 565 -41.84 -18.06 6.41
C TYR A 565 -41.74 -19.09 7.55
N ILE A 566 -40.56 -19.70 7.71
CA ILE A 566 -40.22 -20.52 8.87
C ILE A 566 -39.28 -19.69 9.74
N ALA A 567 -39.69 -19.41 10.98
CA ALA A 567 -38.83 -18.71 11.92
C ALA A 567 -37.54 -19.50 12.21
N PRO A 568 -36.39 -18.83 12.39
CA PRO A 568 -35.15 -19.41 12.92
C PRO A 568 -35.38 -20.33 14.13
N ARG A 569 -34.74 -21.50 14.13
CA ARG A 569 -34.83 -22.53 15.20
C ARG A 569 -33.46 -23.14 15.49
N ALA A 570 -32.47 -22.28 15.72
CA ALA A 570 -31.13 -22.74 16.07
C ALA A 570 -31.11 -23.44 17.45
N PRO A 571 -30.28 -24.47 17.65
CA PRO A 571 -30.13 -25.13 18.95
C PRO A 571 -29.58 -24.17 20.05
N PRO A 572 -29.79 -24.48 21.34
CA PRO A 572 -29.22 -23.70 22.45
C PRO A 572 -27.71 -23.55 22.37
N ASN A 573 -27.22 -22.36 22.72
CA ASN A 573 -25.80 -22.00 22.71
C ASN A 573 -25.11 -22.11 21.34
N THR A 574 -25.86 -21.92 20.26
CA THR A 574 -25.31 -21.83 18.90
C THR A 574 -25.47 -20.42 18.33
N HIS A 575 -24.58 -20.07 17.40
CA HIS A 575 -24.62 -18.83 16.64
C HIS A 575 -24.78 -19.18 15.17
N HIS A 576 -25.91 -18.81 14.58
CA HIS A 576 -26.19 -19.06 13.17
C HIS A 576 -26.23 -17.74 12.40
N ARG A 577 -25.65 -17.71 11.20
CA ARG A 577 -25.71 -16.56 10.29
C ARG A 577 -26.95 -16.68 9.41
N TYR A 578 -27.84 -15.72 9.59
CA TYR A 578 -29.09 -15.62 8.85
C TYR A 578 -28.98 -14.49 7.81
N VAL A 579 -29.21 -14.81 6.54
CA VAL A 579 -28.99 -13.89 5.43
C VAL A 579 -30.27 -13.66 4.65
N TYR A 580 -30.56 -12.40 4.36
CA TYR A 580 -31.60 -11.97 3.44
C TYR A 580 -30.96 -11.49 2.14
N LEU A 581 -31.45 -12.01 1.02
CA LEU A 581 -31.02 -11.66 -0.33
C LEU A 581 -32.23 -11.17 -1.13
N LEU A 582 -32.12 -9.97 -1.70
CA LEU A 582 -33.12 -9.38 -2.57
C LEU A 582 -32.65 -9.46 -4.03
N PHE A 583 -33.51 -9.89 -4.93
CA PHE A 583 -33.26 -10.03 -6.37
C PHE A 583 -34.28 -9.22 -7.17
N ALA A 584 -33.86 -8.68 -8.31
CA ALA A 584 -34.79 -8.20 -9.32
C ALA A 584 -35.50 -9.39 -9.96
N GLN A 585 -36.83 -9.34 -10.06
CA GLN A 585 -37.62 -10.41 -10.65
C GLN A 585 -37.78 -10.20 -12.17
N PRO A 586 -37.40 -11.18 -13.01
CA PRO A 586 -37.63 -11.12 -14.44
C PRO A 586 -39.14 -11.02 -14.79
N PRO A 587 -39.53 -10.29 -15.85
CA PRO A 587 -40.94 -10.14 -16.25
C PRO A 587 -41.67 -11.48 -16.51
N ALA A 588 -40.96 -12.48 -17.02
CA ALA A 588 -41.48 -13.82 -17.34
C ALA A 588 -41.06 -14.88 -16.29
N TYR A 589 -40.84 -14.48 -15.04
CA TYR A 589 -40.36 -15.36 -13.99
C TYR A 589 -41.29 -16.55 -13.73
N GLN A 590 -40.70 -17.75 -13.70
CA GLN A 590 -41.34 -18.99 -13.28
C GLN A 590 -40.44 -19.69 -12.26
N PHE A 591 -41.03 -20.20 -11.18
CA PHE A 591 -40.29 -20.95 -10.19
C PHE A 591 -39.81 -22.28 -10.81
N PRO A 592 -38.51 -22.63 -10.73
CA PRO A 592 -37.99 -23.88 -11.30
C PRO A 592 -38.64 -25.11 -10.65
N ASP A 593 -39.22 -26.00 -11.46
CA ASP A 593 -39.93 -27.19 -10.94
C ASP A 593 -39.00 -28.15 -10.17
N CYS A 594 -37.72 -28.21 -10.53
CA CYS A 594 -36.72 -28.99 -9.81
C CYS A 594 -36.55 -28.53 -8.34
N PHE A 595 -36.77 -27.25 -8.05
CA PHE A 595 -36.75 -26.72 -6.68
C PHE A 595 -38.09 -26.84 -5.95
N SER A 596 -39.12 -27.48 -6.53
CA SER A 596 -40.45 -27.57 -5.91
C SER A 596 -40.49 -28.36 -4.60
N HIS A 597 -39.44 -29.09 -4.28
CA HIS A 597 -39.28 -29.78 -3.01
C HIS A 597 -39.24 -28.84 -1.79
N VAL A 598 -39.02 -27.52 -1.96
CA VAL A 598 -38.89 -26.57 -0.83
C VAL A 598 -40.21 -26.04 -0.27
N PHE A 599 -41.35 -26.32 -0.91
CA PHE A 599 -42.65 -25.79 -0.49
C PHE A 599 -43.19 -26.36 0.83
N PRO A 600 -43.03 -27.66 1.15
CA PRO A 600 -43.38 -28.17 2.47
C PRO A 600 -42.67 -27.40 3.59
N GLU A 601 -43.39 -27.13 4.68
CA GLU A 601 -42.85 -26.40 5.85
C GLU A 601 -42.02 -27.31 6.77
N THR A 602 -41.12 -28.10 6.19
CA THR A 602 -40.26 -29.02 6.94
C THR A 602 -38.78 -28.73 6.71
N VAL A 603 -37.99 -28.86 7.77
CA VAL A 603 -36.53 -28.64 7.75
C VAL A 603 -35.86 -29.54 6.70
N SER A 604 -36.30 -30.80 6.60
CA SER A 604 -35.76 -31.78 5.65
C SER A 604 -36.08 -31.44 4.18
N ALA A 605 -37.20 -30.77 3.91
CA ALA A 605 -37.59 -30.35 2.57
C ALA A 605 -36.81 -29.12 2.09
N ARG A 606 -36.37 -28.25 3.02
CA ARG A 606 -35.70 -26.98 2.69
C ARG A 606 -34.19 -26.98 2.90
N ALA A 607 -33.66 -28.06 3.47
CA ALA A 607 -32.23 -28.24 3.67
C ALA A 607 -31.51 -28.63 2.40
N GLY A 608 -30.26 -28.18 2.29
CA GLY A 608 -29.40 -28.37 1.13
C GLY A 608 -29.70 -27.42 -0.01
N PHE A 609 -30.38 -26.29 0.26
CA PHE A 609 -30.76 -25.33 -0.77
C PHE A 609 -29.53 -24.68 -1.41
N ASP A 610 -29.26 -24.99 -2.68
CA ASP A 610 -28.18 -24.39 -3.46
C ASP A 610 -28.66 -23.12 -4.18
N ILE A 611 -28.18 -21.97 -3.69
CA ILE A 611 -28.57 -20.65 -4.18
C ILE A 611 -28.04 -20.44 -5.61
N ARG A 612 -26.85 -20.94 -5.95
CA ARG A 612 -26.23 -20.72 -7.26
C ARG A 612 -26.98 -21.50 -8.33
N GLU A 613 -27.28 -22.76 -8.04
CA GLU A 613 -28.07 -23.62 -8.91
C GLU A 613 -29.50 -23.07 -9.08
N PHE A 614 -30.11 -22.57 -7.99
CA PHE A 614 -31.41 -21.90 -8.06
C PHE A 614 -31.37 -20.64 -8.94
N MET A 615 -30.38 -19.76 -8.76
CA MET A 615 -30.23 -18.55 -9.58
C MET A 615 -30.11 -18.90 -11.06
N GLN A 616 -29.30 -19.90 -11.40
CA GLN A 616 -29.11 -20.36 -12.76
C GLN A 616 -30.40 -20.95 -13.36
N ALA A 617 -31.09 -21.82 -12.62
CA ALA A 617 -32.34 -22.44 -13.07
C ALA A 617 -33.49 -21.42 -13.18
N ALA A 618 -33.51 -20.42 -12.31
CA ALA A 618 -34.54 -19.39 -12.23
C ALA A 618 -34.27 -18.17 -13.13
N GLY A 619 -33.09 -18.09 -13.76
CA GLY A 619 -32.68 -16.96 -14.60
C GLY A 619 -32.55 -15.65 -13.81
N LEU A 620 -32.00 -15.71 -12.60
CA LEU A 620 -31.78 -14.55 -11.74
C LEU A 620 -30.36 -14.02 -11.90
N ASP A 621 -30.25 -12.70 -12.04
CA ASP A 621 -28.99 -11.97 -11.88
C ASP A 621 -28.52 -11.98 -10.41
N PRO A 622 -27.27 -11.58 -10.10
CA PRO A 622 -26.80 -11.42 -8.73
C PRO A 622 -27.74 -10.57 -7.86
N PRO A 623 -27.81 -10.84 -6.53
CA PRO A 623 -28.71 -10.12 -5.64
C PRO A 623 -28.39 -8.61 -5.62
N ILE A 624 -29.43 -7.79 -5.70
CA ILE A 624 -29.34 -6.33 -5.77
C ILE A 624 -29.17 -5.69 -4.39
N ALA A 625 -29.61 -6.35 -3.32
CA ALA A 625 -29.46 -5.88 -1.96
C ALA A 625 -29.40 -7.07 -1.00
N MET A 626 -28.72 -6.90 0.14
CA MET A 626 -28.66 -7.92 1.18
C MET A 626 -28.56 -7.32 2.58
N ASN A 627 -28.95 -8.09 3.57
CA ASN A 627 -28.67 -7.83 4.98
C ASN A 627 -28.55 -9.16 5.73
N TYR A 628 -27.86 -9.18 6.86
CA TYR A 628 -27.68 -10.39 7.66
C TYR A 628 -27.58 -10.07 9.14
N PHE A 629 -27.94 -11.03 9.97
CA PHE A 629 -27.81 -10.96 11.42
C PHE A 629 -27.27 -12.29 11.97
N ILE A 630 -26.77 -12.26 13.20
CA ILE A 630 -26.31 -13.44 13.94
C ILE A 630 -27.40 -13.80 14.93
N GLY A 631 -28.07 -14.93 14.72
CA GLY A 631 -29.10 -15.42 15.63
C GLY A 631 -28.46 -16.10 16.84
N ARG A 632 -28.87 -15.70 18.04
CA ARG A 632 -28.52 -16.31 19.31
C ARG A 632 -29.72 -17.06 19.86
N HIS A 633 -29.49 -18.26 20.41
CA HIS A 633 -30.48 -18.97 21.21
C HIS A 633 -29.99 -19.07 22.65
N GLU A 634 -30.44 -18.16 23.51
CA GLU A 634 -30.27 -18.31 24.95
C GLU A 634 -31.29 -19.35 25.46
N PRO A 635 -30.87 -20.39 26.19
CA PRO A 635 -31.79 -21.38 26.77
C PRO A 635 -32.71 -20.72 27.80
N ALA A 636 -33.96 -21.19 27.91
CA ALA A 636 -34.83 -20.77 29.01
C ALA A 636 -34.33 -21.35 30.35
N GLU A 637 -34.62 -20.69 31.48
CA GLU A 637 -34.32 -21.24 32.82
C GLU A 637 -34.93 -22.65 32.96
N GLY A 638 -34.07 -23.67 33.11
CA GLY A 638 -34.47 -25.08 33.25
C GLY A 638 -34.26 -25.95 32.00
N GLU A 639 -33.80 -25.39 30.87
CA GLU A 639 -33.50 -26.17 29.66
C GLU A 639 -32.09 -26.76 29.73
N THR A 640 -31.96 -28.10 29.70
CA THR A 640 -30.68 -28.80 29.82
C THR A 640 -29.82 -28.61 28.57
N THR A 641 -28.68 -27.95 28.72
CA THR A 641 -27.72 -27.69 27.64
C THR A 641 -26.83 -28.90 27.36
N THR A 642 -27.06 -29.60 26.26
CA THR A 642 -26.02 -30.44 25.63
C THR A 642 -25.29 -29.61 24.58
N MET A 643 -24.01 -29.31 24.81
CA MET A 643 -23.17 -28.63 23.82
C MET A 643 -23.11 -29.49 22.54
N PRO A 644 -23.48 -28.96 21.36
CA PRO A 644 -23.34 -29.72 20.12
C PRO A 644 -21.87 -29.99 19.82
N GLN A 645 -21.51 -31.27 19.60
CA GLN A 645 -20.18 -31.68 19.15
C GLN A 645 -19.91 -31.14 17.73
N SER A 646 -18.63 -30.89 17.40
CA SER A 646 -18.19 -30.33 16.12
C SER A 646 -18.88 -30.96 14.91
N ALA A 647 -19.51 -30.11 14.08
CA ALA A 647 -20.14 -30.51 12.82
C ALA A 647 -19.09 -30.80 11.74
N THR A 648 -19.42 -31.72 10.84
CA THR A 648 -18.63 -32.05 9.65
C THR A 648 -19.08 -31.17 8.48
N THR A 649 -18.14 -30.77 7.63
CA THR A 649 -18.37 -29.84 6.50
C THR A 649 -19.50 -30.26 5.56
N THR A 650 -20.17 -29.24 5.00
CA THR A 650 -21.41 -29.26 4.21
C THR A 650 -21.49 -30.32 3.11
N SER A 651 -22.62 -31.04 3.07
CA SER A 651 -23.14 -31.70 1.87
C SER A 651 -24.25 -30.81 1.30
N PHE A 652 -24.05 -30.30 0.09
CA PHE A 652 -25.12 -29.68 -0.70
C PHE A 652 -25.93 -30.81 -1.35
N ARG A 653 -27.25 -30.61 -1.44
CA ARG A 653 -28.11 -31.51 -2.19
C ARG A 653 -28.17 -30.92 -3.60
N SER A 654 -27.30 -31.37 -4.50
CA SER A 654 -27.36 -30.96 -5.90
C SER A 654 -28.67 -31.46 -6.50
N VAL A 655 -29.44 -30.58 -7.11
CA VAL A 655 -30.68 -30.93 -7.78
C VAL A 655 -30.49 -30.71 -9.26
N ASP A 656 -30.24 -31.78 -10.02
CA ASP A 656 -30.07 -31.71 -11.48
C ASP A 656 -31.27 -31.02 -12.15
N CYS A 657 -31.13 -29.72 -12.41
CA CYS A 657 -32.10 -28.93 -13.14
C CYS A 657 -31.67 -28.85 -14.62
N PRO A 658 -32.51 -29.26 -15.59
CA PRO A 658 -32.23 -28.99 -16.99
C PRO A 658 -32.20 -27.48 -17.21
N THR A 659 -31.02 -26.93 -17.52
CA THR A 659 -30.87 -25.51 -17.82
C THR A 659 -31.65 -25.22 -19.11
N ARG A 660 -32.62 -24.29 -19.05
CA ARG A 660 -33.15 -23.68 -20.27
C ARG A 660 -31.99 -22.92 -20.90
N THR A 661 -31.38 -23.50 -21.92
CA THR A 661 -30.58 -22.76 -22.90
C THR A 661 -31.51 -21.75 -23.56
N ALA A 662 -31.62 -20.56 -22.98
CA ALA A 662 -32.09 -19.40 -23.71
C ALA A 662 -31.12 -19.22 -24.88
N GLY A 663 -31.62 -19.45 -26.10
CA GLY A 663 -30.83 -19.39 -27.32
C GLY A 663 -30.17 -18.02 -27.47
N LEU A 664 -28.87 -17.98 -27.20
CA LEU A 664 -27.93 -16.94 -27.58
C LEU A 664 -26.60 -17.68 -27.78
N VAL A 665 -26.31 -18.09 -29.02
CA VAL A 665 -25.05 -17.83 -29.75
C VAL A 665 -25.24 -18.33 -31.19
N SER A 666 -25.40 -17.39 -32.12
CA SER A 666 -24.63 -17.36 -33.36
C SER A 666 -24.06 -15.95 -33.50
#